data_AF-A0A6N9YNG4-F1
#
_entry.id   AF-A0A6N9YNG4-F1
#
_cell.length_a   1.000
_cell.length_b   1.000
_cell.length_c   1.000
_cell.angle_alpha   90.00
_cell.angle_beta   90.00
_cell.angle_gamma   90.00
#
_symmetry.space_group_name_H-M   'P 1'
#
loop_
_entity.id
_entity.type
_entity.pdbx_description
1 polymer ?
#
loop_
_entity_poly.entity_id
_entity_poly.type
_entity_poly.pdbx_seq_one_letter_code
_entity_poly.pdbx_strand_id
1 'polypeptide(L)'
;MARPAGLQSKPTPDWTQVRSPRPFRTHQQHALDAIKAAQAAGSRRVWVVLPPGTGKTLVGLEAARRLGQPIVVFGPNTAIQGQWLSEWKTFTPATIRAGTTRDLSALVTALTYQSLATFDPDAEVDEEGHKHQARLGRPRRGSLLDRLHENGRALVTALENAGPITLVLDECHHLLEVWGRLLAELLDDLPNAHVIGLTGTPPETLSSDQAALVDQLFGAPLYSTSIPSVVREGHLAPFAELAWFTTPASSEAQWLAEEAERFAELQTDLLDPARAGTGFLTWLDQRFVTRSVSTAGQADDVPVAGLAPVPPRPETLALEWSRLERDSPGLAAAAMRFHHADLLRLPPGSTMREEHRHRPTAEDWVALLGDYVKGCLLPSPDPRDAALLEEIRAALPSVGYQLTTRGIRRGRSPVDRVLARSEAKTTATVEILAAEADSLGGRLRALVLCDHERATATLPARLRGVLDAQAGSARLVLANLLADPRTTLLEPVLITGRTVAAHALTARKLVAFVAEHAPRLELDDIPSDADGMVEITGRWRSRQWVPLVTRFYETGEARILVGTRALLGEGWDAKGVNTLVDLTTATTPTAVVQTRGRALRVDPTWPEKSANTWTVVCVSDEHPGGTSDWERFVRKHHGYFGVTDSGEIASGVGHVDPGLSPYEPPPVSEFDAMNATMLDRARDRPRVRELWNVGAPYRDELVHTIRVTAGRRSRLDVIEELPRPVPPSTVPGPHGPTRPGWLHTPGPALAVGGTALGVALSIAAAATGIWWLVAVGIVVAIVAWWHRHRRFQAVLLAGGRELAELASGPEPLTFAYAVADALKLAGLSSHGATAVRVGVDRDGSYRIALEGVGTTSSQLFTTALDEVLSPLTAPRYVVPRYISPPVPEDDAALREAGRQWLEETAAPNDVVYHAVPSVLCTNGARVRHFVTAWHTWVSRGEAVRTATPEGEGILVTHRGQDPFSATTRLRVAWS
;
A
#
# COMPACT_ATOMS: atom_id res chain seq x y z
N MET A 1 -16.74 6.96 -77.99
CA MET A 1 -16.33 7.55 -76.70
C MET A 1 -17.53 7.55 -75.77
N ALA A 2 -17.59 6.59 -74.86
CA ALA A 2 -18.60 6.53 -73.79
C ALA A 2 -17.84 6.43 -72.46
N ARG A 3 -18.10 7.37 -71.54
CA ARG A 3 -17.55 7.36 -70.17
C ARG A 3 -18.07 6.14 -69.41
N PRO A 4 -17.23 5.38 -68.69
CA PRO A 4 -17.74 4.39 -67.76
C PRO A 4 -18.35 5.09 -66.54
N ALA A 5 -19.44 4.52 -66.07
CA ALA A 5 -20.31 4.99 -65.01
C ALA A 5 -19.57 5.20 -63.69
N GLY A 6 -19.97 6.25 -62.96
CA GLY A 6 -19.43 6.60 -61.66
C GLY A 6 -19.56 5.47 -60.65
N LEU A 7 -18.47 5.22 -59.92
CA LEU A 7 -18.56 4.65 -58.58
C LEU A 7 -19.43 5.58 -57.75
N GLN A 8 -20.67 5.18 -57.49
CA GLN A 8 -21.45 5.76 -56.41
C GLN A 8 -20.64 5.56 -55.12
N SER A 9 -20.15 6.65 -54.54
CA SER A 9 -19.59 6.64 -53.20
C SER A 9 -20.64 6.05 -52.27
N LYS A 10 -20.32 4.93 -51.62
CA LYS A 10 -21.13 4.42 -50.50
C LYS A 10 -21.36 5.60 -49.55
N PRO A 11 -22.60 5.90 -49.13
CA PRO A 11 -22.85 6.98 -48.18
C PRO A 11 -22.00 6.73 -46.94
N THR A 12 -21.16 7.70 -46.61
CA THR A 12 -20.36 7.68 -45.38
C THR A 12 -21.33 7.59 -44.20
N PRO A 13 -21.20 6.59 -43.32
CA PRO A 13 -22.11 6.43 -42.19
C PRO A 13 -22.01 7.65 -41.27
N ASP A 14 -23.16 8.18 -40.89
CA ASP A 14 -23.24 9.33 -40.00
C ASP A 14 -23.11 8.89 -38.54
N TRP A 15 -21.89 8.93 -38.01
CA TRP A 15 -21.58 8.61 -36.62
C TRP A 15 -22.29 9.53 -35.61
N THR A 16 -22.74 10.72 -36.02
CA THR A 16 -23.38 11.70 -35.13
C THR A 16 -24.83 11.34 -34.78
N GLN A 17 -25.47 10.51 -35.61
CA GLN A 17 -26.84 10.03 -35.36
C GLN A 17 -26.88 8.95 -34.30
N VAL A 18 -25.83 8.13 -34.20
CA VAL A 18 -25.69 7.07 -33.20
C VAL A 18 -25.37 7.71 -31.85
N ARG A 19 -26.15 7.39 -30.81
CA ARG A 19 -25.97 7.92 -29.45
C ARG A 19 -25.79 6.81 -28.44
N SER A 20 -25.06 7.14 -27.37
CA SER A 20 -24.94 6.29 -26.18
C SER A 20 -26.32 5.92 -25.63
N PRO A 21 -26.51 4.68 -25.16
CA PRO A 21 -27.79 4.20 -24.63
C PRO A 21 -28.22 4.89 -23.33
N ARG A 22 -27.29 5.51 -22.60
CA ARG A 22 -27.47 5.95 -21.21
C ARG A 22 -26.70 7.25 -20.94
N PRO A 23 -27.15 8.08 -19.98
CA PRO A 23 -26.38 9.22 -19.51
C PRO A 23 -25.06 8.77 -18.88
N PHE A 24 -24.03 9.59 -19.00
CA PHE A 24 -22.71 9.33 -18.44
C PHE A 24 -22.67 9.68 -16.95
N ARG A 25 -21.96 8.86 -16.18
CA ARG A 25 -21.61 9.12 -14.78
C ARG A 25 -20.57 10.24 -14.69
N THR A 26 -20.39 10.84 -13.51
CA THR A 26 -19.46 11.97 -13.31
C THR A 26 -18.03 11.63 -13.77
N HIS A 27 -17.43 10.55 -13.28
CA HIS A 27 -16.10 10.11 -13.73
C HIS A 27 -16.03 9.80 -15.24
N GLN A 28 -17.10 9.26 -15.83
CA GLN A 28 -17.15 8.98 -17.28
C GLN A 28 -17.16 10.27 -18.08
N GLN A 29 -17.91 11.28 -17.63
CA GLN A 29 -17.97 12.59 -18.24
C GLN A 29 -16.62 13.30 -18.14
N HIS A 30 -15.98 13.29 -16.96
CA HIS A 30 -14.62 13.83 -16.78
C HIS A 30 -13.59 13.14 -17.69
N ALA A 31 -13.64 11.81 -17.82
CA ALA A 31 -12.77 11.07 -18.74
C ALA A 31 -12.99 11.50 -20.20
N LEU A 32 -14.26 11.62 -20.63
CA LEU A 32 -14.62 12.04 -21.99
C LEU A 32 -14.20 13.49 -22.27
N ASP A 33 -14.31 14.38 -21.29
CA ASP A 33 -13.90 15.78 -21.40
C ASP A 33 -12.38 15.93 -21.45
N ALA A 34 -11.65 15.15 -20.65
CA ALA A 34 -10.18 15.09 -20.70
C ALA A 34 -9.68 14.56 -22.06
N ILE A 35 -10.27 13.49 -22.57
CA ILE A 35 -9.97 12.96 -23.92
C ILE A 35 -10.23 14.04 -24.98
N LYS A 36 -11.40 14.70 -24.93
CA LYS A 36 -11.77 15.75 -25.88
C LYS A 36 -10.79 16.92 -25.83
N ALA A 37 -10.38 17.36 -24.65
CA ALA A 37 -9.42 18.46 -24.48
C ALA A 37 -8.04 18.09 -25.03
N ALA A 38 -7.54 16.89 -24.76
CA ALA A 38 -6.27 16.41 -25.29
C ALA A 38 -6.28 16.29 -26.82
N GLN A 39 -7.37 15.77 -27.38
CA GLN A 39 -7.57 15.67 -28.83
C GLN A 39 -7.66 17.05 -29.48
N ALA A 40 -8.35 18.01 -28.86
CA ALA A 40 -8.40 19.40 -29.32
C ALA A 40 -7.02 20.09 -29.28
N ALA A 41 -6.16 19.69 -28.34
CA ALA A 41 -4.76 20.12 -28.27
C ALA A 41 -3.84 19.39 -29.29
N GLY A 42 -4.38 18.51 -30.14
CA GLY A 42 -3.65 17.79 -31.18
C GLY A 42 -3.11 16.42 -30.78
N SER A 43 -3.43 15.93 -29.57
CA SER A 43 -3.00 14.60 -29.12
C SER A 43 -3.78 13.50 -29.84
N ARG A 44 -3.08 12.64 -30.58
CA ARG A 44 -3.69 11.47 -31.25
C ARG A 44 -3.71 10.22 -30.39
N ARG A 45 -2.84 10.15 -29.39
CA ARG A 45 -2.73 9.03 -28.47
C ARG A 45 -3.15 9.51 -27.08
N VAL A 46 -4.07 8.81 -26.47
CA VAL A 46 -4.63 9.15 -25.16
C VAL A 46 -4.68 7.92 -24.28
N TRP A 47 -4.48 8.12 -22.98
CA TRP A 47 -4.52 7.05 -22.00
C TRP A 47 -5.40 7.42 -20.82
N VAL A 48 -6.33 6.52 -20.48
CA VAL A 48 -7.29 6.71 -19.40
C VAL A 48 -7.32 5.46 -18.51
N VAL A 49 -7.30 5.69 -17.20
CA VAL A 49 -7.38 4.64 -16.18
C VAL A 49 -8.79 4.62 -15.59
N LEU A 50 -9.51 3.53 -15.84
CA LEU A 50 -10.89 3.28 -15.42
C LEU A 50 -10.99 1.87 -14.81
N PRO A 51 -11.12 1.74 -13.47
CA PRO A 51 -11.27 0.45 -12.77
C PRO A 51 -12.45 -0.39 -13.29
N PRO A 52 -12.48 -1.71 -13.03
CA PRO A 52 -13.61 -2.57 -13.40
C PRO A 52 -14.95 -2.05 -12.83
N GLY A 53 -16.01 -2.12 -13.63
CA GLY A 53 -17.35 -1.67 -13.23
C GLY A 53 -17.63 -0.16 -13.41
N THR A 54 -16.62 0.63 -13.79
CA THR A 54 -16.76 2.08 -14.07
C THR A 54 -17.30 2.40 -15.47
N GLY A 55 -17.49 1.40 -16.33
CA GLY A 55 -17.98 1.61 -17.70
C GLY A 55 -16.88 1.98 -18.71
N LYS A 56 -15.66 1.46 -18.52
CA LYS A 56 -14.53 1.54 -19.47
C LYS A 56 -14.95 1.31 -20.93
N THR A 57 -15.72 0.26 -21.20
CA THR A 57 -16.24 -0.07 -22.53
C THR A 57 -17.10 1.06 -23.11
N LEU A 58 -18.00 1.64 -22.30
CA LEU A 58 -18.89 2.72 -22.73
C LEU A 58 -18.10 4.01 -23.04
N VAL A 59 -17.14 4.39 -22.17
CA VAL A 59 -16.28 5.56 -22.39
C VAL A 59 -15.45 5.39 -23.65
N GLY A 60 -14.83 4.23 -23.85
CA GLY A 60 -14.03 3.94 -25.04
C GLY A 60 -14.82 3.99 -26.34
N LEU A 61 -16.01 3.35 -26.36
CA LEU A 61 -16.90 3.37 -27.53
C LEU A 61 -17.41 4.78 -27.83
N GLU A 62 -17.81 5.55 -26.81
CA GLU A 62 -18.28 6.92 -27.01
C GLU A 62 -17.15 7.85 -27.49
N ALA A 63 -15.96 7.76 -26.88
CA ALA A 63 -14.80 8.54 -27.30
C ALA A 63 -14.41 8.24 -28.75
N ALA A 64 -14.41 6.96 -29.13
CA ALA A 64 -14.13 6.54 -30.49
C ALA A 64 -15.22 6.96 -31.49
N ARG A 65 -16.50 6.84 -31.11
CA ARG A 65 -17.65 7.29 -31.93
C ARG A 65 -17.57 8.78 -32.24
N ARG A 66 -17.17 9.62 -31.27
CA ARG A 66 -17.03 11.08 -31.44
C ARG A 66 -15.97 11.48 -32.49
N LEU A 67 -15.00 10.62 -32.77
CA LEU A 67 -13.99 10.84 -33.82
C LEU A 67 -14.52 10.57 -35.23
N GLY A 68 -15.64 9.85 -35.37
CA GLY A 68 -16.28 9.61 -36.67
C GLY A 68 -15.48 8.71 -37.61
N GLN A 69 -14.63 7.85 -37.07
CA GLN A 69 -13.72 6.96 -37.81
C GLN A 69 -14.06 5.49 -37.56
N PRO A 70 -13.69 4.55 -38.46
CA PRO A 70 -13.78 3.12 -38.17
C PRO A 70 -13.07 2.77 -36.86
N ILE A 71 -13.73 1.98 -36.02
CA ILE A 71 -13.28 1.61 -34.68
C ILE A 71 -12.73 0.19 -34.72
N VAL A 72 -11.50 0.00 -34.26
CA VAL A 72 -10.91 -1.31 -34.03
C VAL A 72 -10.53 -1.44 -32.56
N VAL A 73 -11.16 -2.38 -31.87
CA VAL A 73 -10.90 -2.68 -30.47
C VAL A 73 -10.02 -3.90 -30.37
N PHE A 74 -8.95 -3.83 -29.59
CA PHE A 74 -8.17 -5.00 -29.17
C PHE A 74 -8.38 -5.27 -27.68
N GLY A 75 -8.80 -6.48 -27.35
CA GLY A 75 -8.90 -6.97 -25.96
C GLY A 75 -8.07 -8.23 -25.71
N PRO A 76 -7.86 -8.62 -24.43
CA PRO A 76 -7.02 -9.76 -24.06
C PRO A 76 -7.62 -11.14 -24.36
N ASN A 77 -8.95 -11.25 -24.40
CA ASN A 77 -9.64 -12.52 -24.60
C ASN A 77 -11.01 -12.35 -25.29
N THR A 78 -11.62 -13.49 -25.65
CA THR A 78 -12.89 -13.53 -26.39
C THR A 78 -14.10 -13.12 -25.54
N ALA A 79 -14.03 -13.22 -24.21
CA ALA A 79 -15.08 -12.73 -23.33
C ALA A 79 -15.18 -11.20 -23.40
N ILE A 80 -14.03 -10.52 -23.32
CA ILE A 80 -13.95 -9.06 -23.47
C ILE A 80 -14.33 -8.64 -24.89
N GLN A 81 -13.88 -9.36 -25.92
CA GLN A 81 -14.33 -9.12 -27.31
C GLN A 81 -15.87 -9.15 -27.42
N GLY A 82 -16.52 -10.14 -26.80
CA GLY A 82 -17.98 -10.25 -26.74
C GLY A 82 -18.65 -9.09 -25.99
N GLN A 83 -18.03 -8.62 -24.90
CA GLN A 83 -18.50 -7.49 -24.11
C GLN A 83 -18.55 -6.19 -24.93
N TRP A 84 -17.49 -5.86 -25.67
CA TRP A 84 -17.44 -4.66 -26.52
C TRP A 84 -18.53 -4.66 -27.60
N LEU A 85 -18.77 -5.81 -28.23
CA LEU A 85 -19.82 -5.94 -29.24
C LEU A 85 -21.23 -5.90 -28.64
N SER A 86 -21.41 -6.49 -27.47
CA SER A 86 -22.69 -6.44 -26.75
C SER A 86 -23.01 -4.99 -26.37
N GLU A 87 -22.03 -4.24 -25.89
CA GLU A 87 -22.22 -2.83 -25.52
C GLU A 87 -22.50 -1.97 -26.75
N TRP A 88 -21.77 -2.14 -27.86
CA TRP A 88 -22.04 -1.38 -29.09
C TRP A 88 -23.46 -1.59 -29.63
N LYS A 89 -24.00 -2.82 -29.54
CA LYS A 89 -25.37 -3.13 -29.98
C LYS A 89 -26.45 -2.35 -29.22
N THR A 90 -26.12 -1.78 -28.06
CA THR A 90 -27.07 -0.96 -27.29
C THR A 90 -27.16 0.48 -27.81
N PHE A 91 -26.20 0.95 -28.62
CA PHE A 91 -26.22 2.30 -29.17
C PHE A 91 -27.35 2.44 -30.19
N THR A 92 -28.05 3.57 -30.15
CA THR A 92 -29.24 3.81 -30.97
C THR A 92 -29.13 5.09 -31.80
N PRO A 93 -29.60 5.10 -33.05
CA PRO A 93 -30.11 3.96 -33.82
C PRO A 93 -28.97 3.02 -34.27
N ALA A 94 -29.27 1.72 -34.41
CA ALA A 94 -28.29 0.67 -34.77
C ALA A 94 -27.93 0.67 -36.27
N THR A 95 -27.44 1.80 -36.78
CA THR A 95 -27.12 2.01 -38.21
C THR A 95 -25.74 1.50 -38.61
N ILE A 96 -24.83 1.33 -37.64
CA ILE A 96 -23.44 0.93 -37.87
C ILE A 96 -23.24 -0.52 -37.41
N ARG A 97 -22.86 -1.39 -38.35
CA ARG A 97 -22.62 -2.81 -38.08
C ARG A 97 -21.31 -3.03 -37.32
N ALA A 98 -21.33 -3.98 -36.39
CA ALA A 98 -20.16 -4.44 -35.67
C ALA A 98 -19.85 -5.93 -35.92
N GLY A 99 -18.58 -6.32 -35.86
CA GLY A 99 -18.12 -7.67 -36.17
C GLY A 99 -16.82 -8.07 -35.45
N THR A 100 -16.37 -9.30 -35.73
CA THR A 100 -15.13 -9.90 -35.17
C THR A 100 -14.15 -10.36 -36.25
N THR A 101 -14.36 -9.95 -37.51
CA THR A 101 -13.58 -10.45 -38.65
C THR A 101 -12.33 -9.62 -38.87
N ARG A 102 -11.22 -10.28 -39.20
CA ARG A 102 -9.90 -9.63 -39.38
C ARG A 102 -9.81 -8.80 -40.66
N ASP A 103 -10.77 -8.94 -41.56
CA ASP A 103 -10.88 -8.17 -42.80
C ASP A 103 -11.43 -6.75 -42.58
N LEU A 104 -11.81 -6.40 -41.36
CA LEU A 104 -12.41 -5.11 -40.98
C LEU A 104 -13.62 -4.73 -41.85
N SER A 105 -14.38 -5.72 -42.31
CA SER A 105 -15.60 -5.50 -43.11
C SER A 105 -16.72 -4.79 -42.34
N ALA A 106 -16.64 -4.77 -41.00
CA ALA A 106 -17.48 -3.98 -40.11
C ALA A 106 -16.75 -2.70 -39.66
N LEU A 107 -17.49 -1.60 -39.58
CA LEU A 107 -16.95 -0.30 -39.15
C LEU A 107 -16.62 -0.25 -37.66
N VAL A 108 -17.18 -1.16 -36.87
CA VAL A 108 -16.78 -1.41 -35.49
C VAL A 108 -16.35 -2.87 -35.41
N THR A 109 -15.05 -3.11 -35.26
CA THR A 109 -14.51 -4.46 -35.16
C THR A 109 -13.87 -4.66 -33.79
N ALA A 110 -14.26 -5.71 -33.07
CA ALA A 110 -13.60 -6.13 -31.85
C ALA A 110 -12.77 -7.38 -32.11
N LEU A 111 -11.47 -7.33 -31.79
CA LEU A 111 -10.49 -8.40 -31.98
C LEU A 111 -9.77 -8.70 -30.65
N THR A 112 -9.08 -9.83 -30.60
CA THR A 112 -8.17 -10.14 -29.49
C THR A 112 -6.74 -9.76 -29.85
N TYR A 113 -5.87 -9.52 -28.87
CA TYR A 113 -4.43 -9.32 -29.15
C TYR A 113 -3.82 -10.50 -29.90
N GLN A 114 -4.24 -11.73 -29.58
CA GLN A 114 -3.81 -12.95 -30.29
C GLN A 114 -4.31 -13.02 -31.75
N SER A 115 -5.20 -12.11 -32.17
CA SER A 115 -5.58 -11.99 -33.58
C SER A 115 -4.51 -11.27 -34.41
N LEU A 116 -3.65 -10.49 -33.77
CA LEU A 116 -2.53 -9.79 -34.40
C LEU A 116 -1.31 -10.71 -34.54
N ALA A 117 -0.95 -11.43 -33.48
CA ALA A 117 0.14 -12.42 -33.48
C ALA A 117 -0.20 -13.61 -32.59
N THR A 118 0.58 -14.68 -32.62
CA THR A 118 0.49 -15.72 -31.58
C THR A 118 1.93 -16.01 -31.18
N PHE A 119 2.35 -15.42 -30.06
CA PHE A 119 3.64 -15.71 -29.47
C PHE A 119 3.45 -16.83 -28.46
N ASP A 120 4.28 -17.86 -28.54
CA ASP A 120 4.27 -18.95 -27.58
C ASP A 120 4.93 -18.45 -26.28
N PRO A 121 4.19 -18.30 -25.16
CA PRO A 121 4.76 -17.85 -23.91
C PRO A 121 5.83 -18.83 -23.37
N ASP A 122 5.79 -20.10 -23.76
CA ASP A 122 6.79 -21.10 -23.39
C ASP A 122 8.04 -21.02 -24.29
N ALA A 123 7.99 -20.37 -25.45
CA ALA A 123 9.17 -20.09 -26.27
C ALA A 123 10.01 -18.89 -25.75
N GLU A 124 9.51 -18.18 -24.73
CA GLU A 124 10.20 -17.08 -24.05
C GLU A 124 10.90 -17.50 -22.76
N VAL A 125 10.77 -18.78 -22.41
CA VAL A 125 11.46 -19.43 -21.31
C VAL A 125 12.24 -20.60 -21.88
N ASP A 126 13.57 -20.56 -21.77
CA ASP A 126 14.36 -21.75 -22.07
C ASP A 126 14.04 -22.88 -21.07
N GLU A 127 14.55 -24.09 -21.33
CA GLU A 127 14.38 -25.26 -20.44
C GLU A 127 14.86 -25.00 -18.98
N GLU A 128 15.53 -23.86 -18.74
CA GLU A 128 16.07 -23.39 -17.46
C GLU A 128 15.21 -22.31 -16.78
N GLY A 129 14.08 -21.87 -17.38
CA GLY A 129 13.13 -20.94 -16.76
C GLY A 129 13.52 -19.46 -16.83
N HIS A 130 14.43 -19.07 -17.73
CA HIS A 130 14.72 -17.66 -17.98
C HIS A 130 13.62 -16.99 -18.82
N LYS A 131 12.87 -16.02 -18.27
CA LYS A 131 12.24 -15.01 -19.14
C LYS A 131 13.36 -14.38 -19.97
N HIS A 132 13.22 -14.32 -21.28
CA HIS A 132 14.21 -13.74 -22.20
C HIS A 132 14.42 -12.22 -21.94
N GLN A 133 15.08 -11.86 -20.84
CA GLN A 133 15.43 -10.48 -20.50
C GLN A 133 16.52 -10.00 -21.45
N ALA A 134 16.11 -9.24 -22.47
CA ALA A 134 17.03 -8.53 -23.32
C ALA A 134 17.76 -7.45 -22.50
N ARG A 135 19.07 -7.61 -22.30
CA ARG A 135 19.95 -6.53 -21.83
C ARG A 135 19.85 -5.36 -22.82
N LEU A 136 19.45 -4.18 -22.33
CA LEU A 136 19.46 -2.93 -23.09
C LEU A 136 20.87 -2.63 -23.62
N GLY A 137 21.00 -2.41 -24.93
CA GLY A 137 22.25 -1.94 -25.55
C GLY A 137 22.68 -2.61 -26.88
N ARG A 138 22.01 -3.67 -27.34
CA ARG A 138 22.22 -4.21 -28.70
C ARG A 138 20.90 -4.26 -29.48
N PRO A 139 20.78 -3.57 -30.63
CA PRO A 139 19.64 -3.75 -31.52
C PRO A 139 19.65 -5.20 -32.03
N ARG A 140 18.59 -5.96 -31.72
CA ARG A 140 18.30 -7.20 -32.45
C ARG A 140 17.98 -6.81 -33.89
N ARG A 141 18.68 -7.39 -34.87
CA ARG A 141 18.44 -7.16 -36.30
C ARG A 141 17.11 -7.82 -36.71
N GLY A 142 16.09 -7.00 -37.01
CA GLY A 142 14.82 -7.40 -37.65
C GLY A 142 13.57 -6.81 -36.96
N SER A 143 12.57 -6.35 -37.74
CA SER A 143 11.27 -5.87 -37.22
C SER A 143 10.43 -7.05 -36.70
N LEU A 144 9.62 -6.84 -35.66
CA LEU A 144 8.66 -7.82 -35.17
C LEU A 144 7.50 -8.03 -36.15
N LEU A 145 7.17 -7.02 -36.96
CA LEU A 145 6.16 -7.12 -38.02
C LEU A 145 6.54 -8.15 -39.09
N ASP A 146 7.84 -8.27 -39.40
CA ASP A 146 8.37 -9.26 -40.36
C ASP A 146 8.18 -10.71 -39.89
N ARG A 147 7.94 -10.92 -38.59
CA ARG A 147 7.76 -12.23 -37.96
C ARG A 147 6.29 -12.63 -37.81
N LEU A 148 5.35 -11.79 -38.25
CA LEU A 148 3.93 -12.08 -38.19
C LEU A 148 3.54 -13.22 -39.14
N HIS A 149 2.67 -14.11 -38.66
CA HIS A 149 2.01 -15.10 -39.50
C HIS A 149 1.17 -14.41 -40.60
N GLU A 150 0.88 -15.10 -41.71
CA GLU A 150 0.12 -14.58 -42.86
C GLU A 150 -1.18 -13.85 -42.45
N ASN A 151 -1.97 -14.47 -41.56
CA ASN A 151 -3.18 -13.87 -41.00
C ASN A 151 -2.96 -12.56 -40.21
N GLY A 152 -1.81 -12.42 -39.52
CA GLY A 152 -1.46 -11.21 -38.79
C GLY A 152 -1.03 -10.10 -39.74
N ARG A 153 -0.22 -10.44 -40.75
CA ARG A 153 0.17 -9.52 -41.84
C ARG A 153 -1.04 -9.02 -42.61
N ALA A 154 -2.00 -9.90 -42.93
CA ALA A 154 -3.24 -9.53 -43.59
C ALA A 154 -4.07 -8.53 -42.75
N LEU A 155 -4.07 -8.67 -41.42
CA LEU A 155 -4.72 -7.72 -40.52
C LEU A 155 -4.00 -6.36 -40.50
N VAL A 156 -2.66 -6.34 -40.48
CA VAL A 156 -1.87 -5.10 -40.59
C VAL A 156 -2.20 -4.37 -41.90
N THR A 157 -2.16 -5.07 -43.02
CA THR A 157 -2.55 -4.51 -44.32
C THR A 157 -4.01 -4.05 -44.35
N ALA A 158 -4.92 -4.73 -43.66
CA ALA A 158 -6.30 -4.28 -43.55
C ALA A 158 -6.42 -2.97 -42.74
N LEU A 159 -5.63 -2.81 -41.67
CA LEU A 159 -5.56 -1.59 -40.86
C LEU A 159 -5.02 -0.41 -41.67
N GLU A 160 -3.95 -0.61 -42.45
CA GLU A 160 -3.37 0.41 -43.34
C GLU A 160 -4.37 0.87 -44.41
N ASN A 161 -5.11 -0.07 -45.01
CA ASN A 161 -6.07 0.21 -46.08
C ASN A 161 -7.39 0.83 -45.58
N ALA A 162 -7.73 0.68 -44.29
CA ALA A 162 -8.97 1.18 -43.71
C ALA A 162 -9.04 2.72 -43.58
N GLY A 163 -7.92 3.43 -43.81
CA GLY A 163 -7.83 4.89 -43.66
C GLY A 163 -7.59 5.32 -42.22
N PRO A 164 -7.92 6.58 -41.82
CA PRO A 164 -7.77 7.00 -40.44
C PRO A 164 -8.74 6.22 -39.55
N ILE A 165 -8.19 5.37 -38.69
CA ILE A 165 -8.93 4.52 -37.76
C ILE A 165 -8.78 5.02 -36.33
N THR A 166 -9.75 4.65 -35.48
CA THR A 166 -9.59 4.73 -34.03
C THR A 166 -9.29 3.34 -33.46
N LEU A 167 -8.09 3.18 -32.91
CA LEU A 167 -7.65 2.00 -32.18
C LEU A 167 -7.98 2.16 -30.70
N VAL A 168 -8.78 1.24 -30.17
CA VAL A 168 -9.07 1.16 -28.74
C VAL A 168 -8.33 -0.04 -28.17
N LEU A 169 -7.42 0.21 -27.24
CA LEU A 169 -6.57 -0.81 -26.62
C LEU A 169 -7.09 -1.07 -25.21
N ASP A 170 -7.81 -2.17 -25.02
CA ASP A 170 -8.39 -2.53 -23.73
C ASP A 170 -7.43 -3.37 -22.89
N GLU A 171 -7.33 -3.05 -21.61
CA GLU A 171 -6.29 -3.55 -20.70
C GLU A 171 -4.89 -3.30 -21.27
N CYS A 172 -4.64 -2.07 -21.72
CA CYS A 172 -3.39 -1.68 -22.36
C CYS A 172 -2.14 -1.88 -21.48
N HIS A 173 -2.28 -2.12 -20.17
CA HIS A 173 -1.17 -2.52 -19.31
C HIS A 173 -0.65 -3.94 -19.64
N HIS A 174 -1.43 -4.80 -20.30
CA HIS A 174 -0.93 -6.09 -20.82
C HIS A 174 0.02 -5.89 -22.02
N LEU A 175 0.10 -4.67 -22.57
CA LEU A 175 0.99 -4.31 -23.66
C LEU A 175 2.42 -4.01 -23.19
N LEU A 176 2.80 -4.48 -22.01
CA LEU A 176 4.05 -4.10 -21.37
C LEU A 176 5.20 -5.11 -21.54
N GLU A 177 4.99 -6.13 -22.38
CA GLU A 177 6.01 -7.10 -22.81
C GLU A 177 6.10 -7.13 -24.36
N VAL A 178 6.15 -8.28 -25.04
CA VAL A 178 6.36 -8.37 -26.51
C VAL A 178 5.27 -7.66 -27.33
N TRP A 179 4.04 -7.65 -26.82
CA TRP A 179 2.90 -6.97 -27.46
C TRP A 179 3.06 -5.47 -27.58
N GLY A 180 3.68 -4.81 -26.60
CA GLY A 180 3.91 -3.36 -26.63
C GLY A 180 4.86 -2.93 -27.72
N ARG A 181 5.92 -3.70 -27.93
CA ARG A 181 6.89 -3.44 -29.00
C ARG A 181 6.28 -3.68 -30.37
N LEU A 182 5.53 -4.77 -30.54
CA LEU A 182 4.81 -5.04 -31.78
C LEU A 182 3.79 -3.93 -32.10
N LEU A 183 3.06 -3.45 -31.09
CA LEU A 183 2.13 -2.32 -31.28
C LEU A 183 2.85 -1.00 -31.51
N ALA A 184 4.00 -0.75 -30.87
CA ALA A 184 4.82 0.43 -31.15
C ALA A 184 5.22 0.47 -32.63
N GLU A 185 5.76 -0.65 -33.15
CA GLU A 185 6.12 -0.78 -34.57
C GLU A 185 4.89 -0.61 -35.48
N LEU A 186 3.76 -1.24 -35.18
CA LEU A 186 2.51 -1.07 -35.95
C LEU A 186 2.01 0.39 -35.96
N LEU A 187 2.12 1.09 -34.83
CA LEU A 187 1.67 2.47 -34.71
C LEU A 187 2.60 3.48 -35.40
N ASP A 188 3.85 3.10 -35.66
CA ASP A 188 4.76 3.89 -36.50
C ASP A 188 4.31 3.86 -37.98
N ASP A 189 3.78 2.71 -38.43
CA ASP A 189 3.21 2.54 -39.78
C ASP A 189 1.78 3.11 -39.94
N LEU A 190 1.13 3.50 -38.83
CA LEU A 190 -0.22 4.09 -38.79
C LEU A 190 -0.22 5.52 -38.21
N PRO A 191 0.48 6.50 -38.83
CA PRO A 191 0.69 7.84 -38.24
C PRO A 191 -0.59 8.69 -38.11
N ASN A 192 -1.67 8.30 -38.81
CA ASN A 192 -2.97 8.98 -38.79
C ASN A 192 -3.99 8.30 -37.88
N ALA A 193 -3.64 7.20 -37.19
CA ALA A 193 -4.53 6.52 -36.27
C ALA A 193 -4.69 7.31 -34.96
N HIS A 194 -5.91 7.34 -34.44
CA HIS A 194 -6.16 7.76 -33.06
C HIS A 194 -6.09 6.54 -32.15
N VAL A 195 -5.39 6.64 -31.03
CA VAL A 195 -5.22 5.53 -30.09
C VAL A 195 -5.80 5.92 -28.74
N ILE A 196 -6.73 5.10 -28.25
CA ILE A 196 -7.34 5.24 -26.92
C ILE A 196 -6.93 4.01 -26.11
N GLY A 197 -5.95 4.19 -25.22
CA GLY A 197 -5.55 3.18 -24.24
C GLY A 197 -6.46 3.23 -23.03
N LEU A 198 -7.02 2.08 -22.64
CA LEU A 198 -7.88 1.94 -21.48
C LEU A 198 -7.35 0.83 -20.55
N THR A 199 -7.24 1.11 -19.26
CA THR A 199 -6.77 0.13 -18.27
C THR A 199 -7.47 0.31 -16.93
N GLY A 200 -7.66 -0.77 -16.18
CA GLY A 200 -8.09 -0.68 -14.78
C GLY A 200 -6.93 -0.52 -13.78
N THR A 201 -5.70 -0.66 -14.25
CA THR A 201 -4.50 -0.76 -13.40
C THR A 201 -3.78 0.61 -13.31
N PRO A 202 -3.55 1.15 -12.10
CA PRO A 202 -2.88 2.44 -11.92
C PRO A 202 -1.40 2.42 -12.38
N PRO A 203 -0.85 3.55 -12.89
CA PRO A 203 0.54 3.64 -13.34
C PRO A 203 1.57 3.36 -12.25
N GLU A 204 1.24 3.74 -11.01
CA GLU A 204 2.12 3.60 -9.83
C GLU A 204 2.45 2.15 -9.49
N THR A 205 1.67 1.21 -10.05
CA THR A 205 1.86 -0.23 -9.85
C THR A 205 2.73 -0.88 -10.93
N LEU A 206 3.21 -0.11 -11.91
CA LEU A 206 4.08 -0.56 -12.98
C LEU A 206 5.54 -0.57 -12.51
N SER A 207 6.31 -1.58 -12.94
CA SER A 207 7.77 -1.56 -12.77
C SER A 207 8.41 -0.43 -13.59
N SER A 208 9.66 -0.05 -13.26
CA SER A 208 10.39 1.03 -13.94
C SER A 208 10.43 0.86 -15.47
N ASP A 209 10.67 -0.38 -15.94
CA ASP A 209 10.76 -0.69 -17.37
C ASP A 209 9.39 -0.58 -18.06
N GLN A 210 8.32 -0.95 -17.35
CA GLN A 210 6.95 -0.85 -17.85
C GLN A 210 6.47 0.60 -17.90
N ALA A 211 6.78 1.39 -16.87
CA ALA A 211 6.46 2.82 -16.84
C ALA A 211 7.12 3.57 -18.01
N ALA A 212 8.39 3.28 -18.33
CA ALA A 212 9.09 3.88 -19.46
C ALA A 212 8.45 3.54 -20.81
N LEU A 213 8.00 2.29 -21.00
CA LEU A 213 7.32 1.87 -22.24
C LEU A 213 5.94 2.50 -22.39
N VAL A 214 5.18 2.61 -21.29
CA VAL A 214 3.89 3.31 -21.28
C VAL A 214 4.06 4.80 -21.58
N ASP A 215 5.07 5.44 -21.01
CA ASP A 215 5.39 6.84 -21.30
C ASP A 215 5.74 7.03 -22.79
N GLN A 216 6.49 6.09 -23.38
CA GLN A 216 6.79 6.10 -24.81
C GLN A 216 5.54 5.91 -25.70
N LEU A 217 4.64 4.98 -25.34
CA LEU A 217 3.46 4.66 -26.14
C LEU A 217 2.36 5.71 -26.02
N PHE A 218 2.13 6.22 -24.81
CA PHE A 218 0.94 7.00 -24.46
C PHE A 218 1.21 8.29 -23.68
N GLY A 219 2.38 8.43 -23.03
CA GLY A 219 2.66 9.51 -22.08
C GLY A 219 1.95 9.32 -20.72
N ALA A 220 1.83 10.39 -19.94
CA ALA A 220 1.10 10.39 -18.67
C ALA A 220 -0.41 10.16 -18.86
N PRO A 221 -1.10 9.46 -17.93
CA PRO A 221 -2.54 9.23 -18.05
C PRO A 221 -3.29 10.57 -17.98
N LEU A 222 -4.21 10.78 -18.91
CA LEU A 222 -5.01 12.02 -18.99
C LEU A 222 -6.01 12.13 -17.85
N TYR A 223 -6.53 10.98 -17.41
CA TYR A 223 -7.51 10.88 -16.35
C TYR A 223 -7.39 9.51 -15.67
N SER A 224 -7.49 9.52 -14.35
CA SER A 224 -7.57 8.34 -13.50
C SER A 224 -8.71 8.55 -12.51
N THR A 225 -9.53 7.51 -12.31
CA THR A 225 -10.51 7.47 -11.23
C THR A 225 -10.15 6.31 -10.31
N SER A 226 -10.16 6.56 -9.00
CA SER A 226 -9.90 5.52 -8.02
C SER A 226 -11.15 4.66 -7.75
N ILE A 227 -10.97 3.45 -7.23
CA ILE A 227 -12.11 2.63 -6.76
C ILE A 227 -12.91 3.39 -5.68
N PRO A 228 -12.27 4.03 -4.68
CA PRO A 228 -12.96 4.83 -3.69
C PRO A 228 -13.89 5.91 -4.24
N SER A 229 -13.46 6.68 -5.25
CA SER A 229 -14.31 7.73 -5.81
C SER A 229 -15.59 7.16 -6.42
N VAL A 230 -15.50 6.02 -7.11
CA VAL A 230 -16.65 5.38 -7.75
C VAL A 230 -17.61 4.75 -6.72
N VAL A 231 -17.09 4.25 -5.59
CA VAL A 231 -17.93 3.82 -4.45
C VAL A 231 -18.64 5.01 -3.82
N ARG A 232 -17.92 6.12 -3.58
CA ARG A 232 -18.48 7.38 -3.04
C ARG A 232 -19.57 7.97 -3.94
N GLU A 233 -19.44 7.84 -5.26
CA GLU A 233 -20.47 8.22 -6.23
C GLU A 233 -21.69 7.26 -6.26
N GLY A 234 -21.62 6.11 -5.57
CA GLY A 234 -22.70 5.11 -5.55
C GLY A 234 -22.78 4.24 -6.82
N HIS A 235 -21.67 4.14 -7.57
CA HIS A 235 -21.61 3.38 -8.81
C HIS A 235 -20.91 2.02 -8.67
N LEU A 236 -20.19 1.83 -7.57
CA LEU A 236 -19.77 0.53 -7.04
C LEU A 236 -20.37 0.33 -5.64
N ALA A 237 -20.60 -0.93 -5.27
CA ALA A 237 -21.08 -1.29 -3.95
C ALA A 237 -20.01 -1.00 -2.89
N PRO A 238 -20.40 -0.43 -1.73
CA PRO A 238 -19.55 -0.37 -0.54
C PRO A 238 -19.01 -1.76 -0.19
N PHE A 239 -17.78 -1.84 0.28
CA PHE A 239 -17.16 -3.13 0.56
C PHE A 239 -16.23 -3.15 1.77
N ALA A 240 -16.08 -4.33 2.35
CA ALA A 240 -15.08 -4.63 3.36
C ALA A 240 -14.09 -5.68 2.85
N GLU A 241 -12.83 -5.47 3.20
CA GLU A 241 -11.76 -6.44 2.98
C GLU A 241 -11.47 -7.13 4.31
N LEU A 242 -11.55 -8.45 4.31
CA LEU A 242 -11.48 -9.32 5.48
C LEU A 242 -10.42 -10.41 5.24
N ALA A 243 -9.83 -10.87 6.33
CA ALA A 243 -8.85 -11.95 6.30
C ALA A 243 -9.29 -13.10 7.21
N TRP A 244 -8.91 -14.31 6.84
CA TRP A 244 -8.97 -15.47 7.72
C TRP A 244 -7.57 -16.06 7.87
N PHE A 245 -7.07 -16.09 9.10
CA PHE A 245 -5.76 -16.62 9.43
C PHE A 245 -5.86 -18.08 9.89
N THR A 246 -4.99 -18.93 9.38
CA THR A 246 -4.97 -20.35 9.74
C THR A 246 -3.56 -20.91 9.69
N THR A 247 -3.31 -21.96 10.46
CA THR A 247 -2.11 -22.77 10.35
C THR A 247 -2.35 -23.93 9.38
N PRO A 248 -1.28 -24.55 8.83
CA PRO A 248 -1.41 -25.74 8.01
C PRO A 248 -2.11 -26.88 8.76
N ALA A 249 -2.68 -27.84 8.03
CA ALA A 249 -3.23 -29.05 8.65
C ALA A 249 -2.13 -29.82 9.40
N SER A 250 -2.49 -30.65 10.38
CA SER A 250 -1.51 -31.26 11.28
C SER A 250 -0.42 -32.08 10.55
N SER A 251 -0.77 -32.80 9.49
CA SER A 251 0.21 -33.53 8.66
C SER A 251 1.11 -32.62 7.83
N GLU A 252 0.59 -31.47 7.40
CA GLU A 252 1.34 -30.45 6.65
C GLU A 252 2.32 -29.71 7.59
N ALA A 253 1.88 -29.38 8.81
CA ALA A 253 2.71 -28.74 9.83
C ALA A 253 3.88 -29.63 10.25
N GLN A 254 3.61 -30.92 10.53
CA GLN A 254 4.68 -31.87 10.84
C GLN A 254 5.75 -31.93 9.73
N TRP A 255 5.33 -32.01 8.47
CA TRP A 255 6.26 -32.02 7.34
C TRP A 255 7.05 -30.70 7.22
N LEU A 256 6.44 -29.55 7.52
CA LEU A 256 7.12 -28.26 7.52
C LEU A 256 8.18 -28.18 8.63
N ALA A 257 7.89 -28.67 9.83
CA ALA A 257 8.87 -28.74 10.92
C ALA A 257 10.07 -29.62 10.56
N GLU A 258 9.84 -30.77 9.92
CA GLU A 258 10.90 -31.67 9.45
C GLU A 258 11.79 -31.02 8.36
N GLU A 259 11.22 -30.26 7.42
CA GLU A 259 12.01 -29.55 6.41
C GLU A 259 12.80 -28.35 6.99
N ALA A 260 12.32 -27.76 8.09
CA ALA A 260 12.97 -26.62 8.74
C ALA A 260 14.30 -27.01 9.42
N GLU A 261 14.42 -28.25 9.88
CA GLU A 261 15.56 -28.75 10.68
C GLU A 261 16.90 -28.49 10.00
N ARG A 262 17.03 -28.82 8.71
CA ARG A 262 18.29 -28.63 7.95
C ARG A 262 18.73 -27.17 7.85
N PHE A 263 17.79 -26.24 7.77
CA PHE A 263 18.13 -24.82 7.71
C PHE A 263 18.47 -24.27 9.09
N ALA A 264 17.81 -24.76 10.14
CA ALA A 264 18.14 -24.42 11.52
C ALA A 264 19.52 -24.95 11.93
N GLU A 265 19.90 -26.15 11.48
CA GLU A 265 21.25 -26.70 11.61
C GLU A 265 22.28 -25.78 10.93
N LEU A 266 22.05 -25.40 9.66
CA LEU A 266 22.92 -24.46 8.95
C LEU A 266 23.03 -23.12 9.69
N GLN A 267 21.92 -22.57 10.19
CA GLN A 267 21.95 -21.31 10.95
C GLN A 267 22.82 -21.42 12.19
N THR A 268 22.69 -22.52 12.94
CA THR A 268 23.50 -22.80 14.13
C THR A 268 24.98 -22.91 13.76
N ASP A 269 25.28 -23.62 12.68
CA ASP A 269 26.63 -23.82 12.18
C ASP A 269 27.29 -22.51 11.73
N LEU A 270 26.54 -21.61 11.07
CA LEU A 270 27.04 -20.30 10.64
C LEU A 270 27.41 -19.37 11.81
N LEU A 271 26.85 -19.60 12.99
CA LEU A 271 27.15 -18.80 14.19
C LEU A 271 28.46 -19.22 14.88
N ASP A 272 29.02 -20.38 14.53
CA ASP A 272 30.32 -20.84 15.05
C ASP A 272 31.48 -20.15 14.30
N PRO A 273 32.32 -19.33 14.97
CA PRO A 273 33.43 -18.61 14.36
C PRO A 273 34.50 -19.50 13.73
N ALA A 274 34.62 -20.77 14.16
CA ALA A 274 35.67 -21.68 13.72
C ALA A 274 35.36 -22.39 12.39
N ARG A 275 34.12 -22.30 11.90
CA ARG A 275 33.62 -23.06 10.75
C ARG A 275 34.15 -22.60 9.40
N ALA A 276 34.64 -21.37 9.29
CA ALA A 276 35.18 -20.79 8.07
C ALA A 276 36.51 -20.08 8.33
N GLY A 277 37.28 -19.80 7.27
CA GLY A 277 38.50 -18.99 7.36
C GLY A 277 38.22 -17.58 7.88
N THR A 278 37.11 -16.98 7.46
CA THR A 278 36.50 -15.79 8.08
C THR A 278 35.06 -16.13 8.45
N GLY A 279 34.76 -16.28 9.74
CA GLY A 279 33.41 -16.62 10.22
C GLY A 279 32.33 -15.66 9.74
N PHE A 280 31.09 -16.15 9.59
CA PHE A 280 29.99 -15.39 8.99
C PHE A 280 29.71 -14.07 9.71
N LEU A 281 29.56 -14.09 11.05
CA LEU A 281 29.33 -12.87 11.84
C LEU A 281 30.51 -11.89 11.78
N THR A 282 31.75 -12.41 11.73
CA THR A 282 32.96 -11.57 11.59
C THR A 282 32.96 -10.86 10.25
N TRP A 283 32.59 -11.56 9.18
CA TRP A 283 32.46 -10.98 7.86
C TRP A 283 31.34 -9.92 7.82
N LEU A 284 30.18 -10.18 8.44
CA LEU A 284 29.08 -9.20 8.55
C LEU A 284 29.52 -7.93 9.28
N ASP A 285 30.24 -8.06 10.39
CA ASP A 285 30.73 -6.90 11.15
C ASP A 285 31.70 -6.05 10.31
N GLN A 286 32.62 -6.68 9.58
CA GLN A 286 33.52 -5.97 8.65
C GLN A 286 32.74 -5.29 7.51
N ARG A 287 31.75 -6.00 6.95
CA ARG A 287 30.97 -5.57 5.78
C ARG A 287 29.98 -4.44 6.09
N PHE A 288 29.36 -4.45 7.27
CA PHE A 288 28.23 -3.58 7.59
C PHE A 288 28.53 -2.59 8.73
N VAL A 289 29.36 -2.95 9.71
CA VAL A 289 29.62 -2.13 10.89
C VAL A 289 30.93 -1.34 10.75
N THR A 290 32.05 -2.02 10.48
CA THR A 290 33.37 -1.38 10.42
C THR A 290 33.57 -0.57 9.13
N ARG A 291 33.06 -1.05 7.99
CA ARG A 291 32.93 -0.34 6.69
C ARG A 291 34.02 0.70 6.36
N SER A 292 35.28 0.26 6.33
CA SER A 292 36.40 1.12 5.96
C SER A 292 37.05 0.71 4.63
N VAL A 293 37.49 1.69 3.85
CA VAL A 293 38.36 1.47 2.69
C VAL A 293 39.75 2.02 3.01
N SER A 294 40.78 1.19 2.86
CA SER A 294 42.17 1.64 2.92
C SER A 294 42.48 2.46 1.66
N THR A 295 42.91 3.70 1.81
CA THR A 295 43.37 4.57 0.71
C THR A 295 44.81 4.28 0.27
N ALA A 296 45.49 3.31 0.89
CA ALA A 296 46.85 2.95 0.54
C ALA A 296 46.88 2.05 -0.70
N GLY A 297 47.05 2.64 -1.90
CA GLY A 297 47.35 1.89 -3.11
C GLY A 297 47.23 2.63 -4.44
N GLN A 298 48.11 3.63 -4.69
CA GLN A 298 48.78 3.92 -5.98
C GLN A 298 49.46 5.31 -5.91
N ALA A 299 50.61 5.37 -5.27
CA ALA A 299 51.61 6.40 -5.56
C ALA A 299 52.81 5.65 -6.13
N ASP A 300 53.08 5.84 -7.42
CA ASP A 300 54.34 5.42 -8.03
C ASP A 300 55.47 6.26 -7.42
N ASP A 301 56.14 5.72 -6.39
CA ASP A 301 57.25 6.39 -5.74
C ASP A 301 58.51 6.31 -6.63
N VAL A 302 58.90 7.47 -7.16
CA VAL A 302 60.29 7.72 -7.61
C VAL A 302 61.12 8.03 -6.37
N PRO A 303 62.22 7.30 -6.09
CA PRO A 303 62.97 7.51 -4.86
C PRO A 303 63.84 8.77 -4.95
N VAL A 304 63.56 9.76 -4.09
CA VAL A 304 64.48 10.86 -3.78
C VAL A 304 65.16 10.54 -2.46
N ALA A 305 66.49 10.40 -2.48
CA ALA A 305 67.29 10.06 -1.31
C ALA A 305 67.43 11.27 -0.35
N GLY A 306 67.14 11.06 0.95
CA GLY A 306 67.66 11.96 2.00
C GLY A 306 66.80 12.23 3.24
N LEU A 307 65.57 11.73 3.37
CA LEU A 307 64.75 11.92 4.57
C LEU A 307 64.11 10.58 5.01
N ALA A 308 64.14 10.29 6.30
CA ALA A 308 63.50 9.10 6.87
C ALA A 308 61.99 9.13 6.58
N PRO A 309 61.37 8.02 6.12
CA PRO A 309 59.95 8.00 5.84
C PRO A 309 59.18 8.05 7.16
N VAL A 310 58.34 9.07 7.33
CA VAL A 310 57.21 8.99 8.25
C VAL A 310 56.22 8.02 7.61
N PRO A 311 55.81 6.91 8.26
CA PRO A 311 54.83 6.02 7.67
C PRO A 311 53.53 6.81 7.45
N PRO A 312 52.93 6.80 6.24
CA PRO A 312 51.64 7.42 6.04
C PRO A 312 50.65 6.74 6.98
N ARG A 313 49.94 7.53 7.80
CA ARG A 313 48.76 7.01 8.51
C ARG A 313 47.77 6.58 7.43
N PRO A 314 47.31 5.32 7.41
CA PRO A 314 46.26 4.93 6.49
C PRO A 314 45.00 5.73 6.87
N GLU A 315 44.64 6.71 6.05
CA GLU A 315 43.35 7.39 6.16
C GLU A 315 42.28 6.41 5.67
N THR A 316 41.70 5.65 6.60
CA THR A 316 40.53 4.82 6.32
C THR A 316 39.31 5.71 6.11
N LEU A 317 38.76 5.72 4.89
CA LEU A 317 37.50 6.39 4.60
C LEU A 317 36.34 5.48 5.01
N ALA A 318 35.51 5.95 5.95
CA ALA A 318 34.27 5.28 6.33
C ALA A 318 33.22 5.46 5.21
N LEU A 319 32.58 4.36 4.79
CA LEU A 319 31.52 4.41 3.78
C LEU A 319 30.16 4.72 4.42
N GLU A 320 29.44 5.71 3.88
CA GLU A 320 28.11 6.08 4.35
C GLU A 320 27.08 4.94 4.20
N TRP A 321 26.28 4.72 5.25
CA TRP A 321 25.17 3.75 5.25
C TRP A 321 24.11 4.07 4.19
N SER A 322 23.80 5.36 4.00
CA SER A 322 22.83 5.87 3.02
C SER A 322 23.11 5.43 1.58
N ARG A 323 24.37 5.14 1.25
CA ARG A 323 24.76 4.60 -0.07
C ARG A 323 24.40 3.12 -0.20
N LEU A 324 24.56 2.32 0.86
CA LEU A 324 24.17 0.92 0.85
C LEU A 324 22.65 0.75 0.81
N GLU A 325 21.91 1.53 1.60
CA GLU A 325 20.44 1.53 1.52
C GLU A 325 19.93 1.84 0.11
N ARG A 326 20.62 2.73 -0.61
CA ARG A 326 20.28 3.09 -1.98
C ARG A 326 20.69 2.03 -3.00
N ASP A 327 21.93 1.55 -2.92
CA ASP A 327 22.50 0.63 -3.91
C ASP A 327 22.03 -0.81 -3.70
N SER A 328 21.68 -1.20 -2.47
CA SER A 328 21.29 -2.56 -2.08
C SER A 328 20.32 -2.55 -0.88
N PRO A 329 19.09 -2.04 -1.06
CA PRO A 329 18.11 -1.86 0.03
C PRO A 329 17.79 -3.15 0.79
N GLY A 330 17.59 -4.28 0.08
CA GLY A 330 17.28 -5.56 0.72
C GLY A 330 18.42 -6.09 1.60
N LEU A 331 19.67 -5.85 1.21
CA LEU A 331 20.84 -6.25 2.00
C LEU A 331 21.00 -5.36 3.24
N ALA A 332 20.75 -4.06 3.09
CA ALA A 332 20.72 -3.13 4.21
C ALA A 332 19.63 -3.52 5.23
N ALA A 333 18.40 -3.78 4.77
CA ALA A 333 17.29 -4.20 5.62
C ALA A 333 17.58 -5.51 6.35
N ALA A 334 18.15 -6.52 5.67
CA ALA A 334 18.55 -7.79 6.28
C ALA A 334 19.57 -7.60 7.41
N ALA A 335 20.58 -6.75 7.20
CA ALA A 335 21.57 -6.42 8.24
C ALA A 335 20.92 -5.70 9.44
N MET A 336 19.94 -4.82 9.21
CA MET A 336 19.18 -4.18 10.27
C MET A 336 18.31 -5.16 11.08
N ARG A 337 17.72 -6.16 10.42
CA ARG A 337 16.97 -7.23 11.10
C ARG A 337 17.88 -8.16 11.89
N PHE A 338 19.10 -8.40 11.41
CA PHE A 338 20.13 -9.10 12.17
C PHE A 338 20.56 -8.31 13.41
N HIS A 339 20.62 -6.98 13.31
CA HIS A 339 20.81 -6.14 14.48
C HIS A 339 19.64 -6.26 15.47
N HIS A 340 18.40 -6.25 14.99
CA HIS A 340 17.23 -6.45 15.83
C HIS A 340 17.21 -7.80 16.56
N ALA A 341 17.78 -8.84 15.96
CA ALA A 341 17.94 -10.16 16.55
C ALA A 341 19.20 -10.33 17.41
N ASP A 342 19.90 -9.23 17.74
CA ASP A 342 21.15 -9.22 18.50
C ASP A 342 22.31 -10.03 17.86
N LEU A 343 22.23 -10.28 16.55
CA LEU A 343 23.27 -10.98 15.78
C LEU A 343 24.31 -10.02 15.17
N LEU A 344 24.01 -8.72 15.12
CA LEU A 344 24.87 -7.69 14.57
C LEU A 344 24.79 -6.41 15.41
N ARG A 345 25.90 -5.67 15.54
CA ARG A 345 25.87 -4.33 16.14
C ARG A 345 25.17 -3.35 15.19
N LEU A 346 24.52 -2.32 15.72
CA LEU A 346 23.85 -1.30 14.90
C LEU A 346 24.85 -0.67 13.92
N PRO A 347 24.66 -0.83 12.59
CA PRO A 347 25.55 -0.23 11.60
C PRO A 347 25.62 1.30 11.77
N PRO A 348 26.81 1.92 11.74
CA PRO A 348 26.93 3.38 11.89
C PRO A 348 26.13 4.12 10.83
N GLY A 349 25.25 5.03 11.25
CA GLY A 349 24.41 5.83 10.36
C GLY A 349 23.12 5.16 9.87
N SER A 350 22.75 4.00 10.42
CA SER A 350 21.50 3.30 10.13
C SER A 350 20.39 3.56 11.16
N THR A 351 19.12 3.35 10.80
CA THR A 351 17.96 3.57 11.69
C THR A 351 16.98 2.40 11.69
N MET A 352 16.53 2.00 12.88
CA MET A 352 15.52 0.94 13.08
C MET A 352 14.10 1.46 12.78
N ARG A 353 13.56 1.09 11.61
CA ARG A 353 12.19 1.38 11.18
C ARG A 353 11.25 0.20 11.46
N GLU A 354 9.94 0.37 11.28
CA GLU A 354 8.94 -0.72 11.38
C GLU A 354 9.40 -1.97 10.59
N GLU A 355 9.94 -1.75 9.38
CA GLU A 355 10.40 -2.81 8.47
C GLU A 355 11.57 -3.67 8.99
N HIS A 356 12.25 -3.23 10.05
CA HIS A 356 13.39 -3.92 10.66
C HIS A 356 13.02 -4.65 11.97
N ARG A 357 11.87 -4.35 12.58
CA ARG A 357 11.48 -4.78 13.93
C ARG A 357 10.77 -6.13 13.94
N HIS A 358 11.37 -7.11 13.30
CA HIS A 358 10.92 -8.50 13.35
C HIS A 358 12.10 -9.45 13.14
N ARG A 359 11.90 -10.73 13.45
CA ARG A 359 12.96 -11.73 13.33
C ARG A 359 13.44 -11.84 11.87
N PRO A 360 14.75 -12.06 11.63
CA PRO A 360 15.29 -12.28 10.30
C PRO A 360 14.57 -13.45 9.60
N THR A 361 14.00 -13.16 8.44
CA THR A 361 13.32 -14.15 7.60
C THR A 361 14.34 -15.03 6.87
N ALA A 362 13.88 -16.14 6.28
CA ALA A 362 14.73 -16.94 5.39
C ALA A 362 15.36 -16.10 4.26
N GLU A 363 14.62 -15.12 3.73
CA GLU A 363 15.11 -14.22 2.70
C GLU A 363 16.23 -13.30 3.21
N ASP A 364 16.14 -12.82 4.44
CA ASP A 364 17.19 -12.00 5.07
C ASP A 364 18.49 -12.80 5.25
N TRP A 365 18.37 -14.03 5.77
CA TRP A 365 19.50 -14.97 5.87
C TRP A 365 20.13 -15.23 4.50
N VAL A 366 19.32 -15.53 3.49
CA VAL A 366 19.79 -15.80 2.13
C VAL A 366 20.43 -14.57 1.48
N ALA A 367 19.92 -13.37 1.73
CA ALA A 367 20.50 -12.13 1.21
C ALA A 367 21.92 -11.92 1.74
N LEU A 368 22.10 -12.05 3.06
CA LEU A 368 23.41 -11.93 3.71
C LEU A 368 24.35 -13.08 3.33
N LEU A 369 23.86 -14.32 3.27
CA LEU A 369 24.63 -15.46 2.77
C LEU A 369 25.05 -15.29 1.32
N GLY A 370 24.20 -14.70 0.48
CA GLY A 370 24.50 -14.42 -0.91
C GLY A 370 25.66 -13.43 -1.07
N ASP A 371 25.75 -12.41 -0.22
CA ASP A 371 26.86 -11.45 -0.20
C ASP A 371 28.12 -12.09 0.42
N TYR A 372 27.99 -12.91 1.46
CA TYR A 372 29.09 -13.68 2.07
C TYR A 372 29.72 -14.70 1.11
N VAL A 373 28.88 -15.48 0.41
CA VAL A 373 29.33 -16.47 -0.57
C VAL A 373 30.11 -15.81 -1.69
N LYS A 374 29.63 -14.67 -2.21
CA LYS A 374 30.29 -13.97 -3.32
C LYS A 374 31.55 -13.21 -2.89
N GLY A 375 31.50 -12.57 -1.72
CA GLY A 375 32.55 -11.69 -1.22
C GLY A 375 33.65 -12.41 -0.44
N CYS A 376 33.38 -13.59 0.12
CA CYS A 376 34.30 -14.30 1.01
C CYS A 376 34.54 -15.76 0.59
N LEU A 377 33.49 -16.58 0.45
CA LEU A 377 33.67 -18.03 0.28
C LEU A 377 34.16 -18.43 -1.12
N LEU A 378 33.54 -17.93 -2.19
CA LEU A 378 33.92 -18.28 -3.58
C LEU A 378 35.36 -17.85 -3.95
N PRO A 379 35.86 -16.67 -3.52
CA PRO A 379 37.25 -16.28 -3.78
C PRO A 379 38.28 -17.00 -2.90
N SER A 380 37.88 -17.68 -1.83
CA SER A 380 38.79 -18.25 -0.82
C SER A 380 39.37 -19.61 -1.26
N PRO A 381 40.68 -19.85 -1.06
CA PRO A 381 41.30 -21.15 -1.26
C PRO A 381 41.21 -22.08 -0.03
N ASP A 382 40.60 -21.65 1.09
CA ASP A 382 40.53 -22.45 2.33
C ASP A 382 39.57 -23.67 2.15
N PRO A 383 40.02 -24.91 2.42
CA PRO A 383 39.17 -26.09 2.36
C PRO A 383 37.93 -26.03 3.25
N ARG A 384 37.98 -25.29 4.37
CA ARG A 384 36.84 -25.09 5.28
C ARG A 384 35.72 -24.28 4.61
N ASP A 385 36.09 -23.27 3.83
CA ASP A 385 35.14 -22.42 3.10
C ASP A 385 34.46 -23.21 1.98
N ALA A 386 35.20 -24.12 1.33
CA ALA A 386 34.64 -25.04 0.34
C ALA A 386 33.66 -26.06 0.96
N ALA A 387 33.96 -26.59 2.15
CA ALA A 387 33.05 -27.49 2.86
C ALA A 387 31.75 -26.77 3.26
N LEU A 388 31.86 -25.57 3.83
CA LEU A 388 30.71 -24.74 4.19
C LEU A 388 29.85 -24.36 2.97
N LEU A 389 30.47 -24.13 1.82
CA LEU A 389 29.74 -23.84 0.58
C LEU A 389 28.84 -25.01 0.13
N GLU A 390 29.29 -26.25 0.32
CA GLU A 390 28.50 -27.45 0.01
C GLU A 390 27.39 -27.70 1.04
N GLU A 391 27.62 -27.40 2.32
CA GLU A 391 26.57 -27.39 3.35
C GLU A 391 25.46 -26.37 3.01
N ILE A 392 25.85 -25.13 2.67
CA ILE A 392 24.92 -24.10 2.20
C ILE A 392 24.16 -24.58 0.96
N ARG A 393 24.83 -25.20 -0.01
CA ARG A 393 24.20 -25.75 -1.22
C ARG A 393 23.13 -26.80 -0.89
N ALA A 394 23.38 -27.64 0.11
CA ALA A 394 22.48 -28.70 0.54
C ALA A 394 21.26 -28.21 1.33
N ALA A 395 21.42 -27.14 2.13
CA ALA A 395 20.36 -26.60 2.99
C ALA A 395 19.43 -25.60 2.27
N LEU A 396 19.93 -24.79 1.33
CA LEU A 396 19.12 -23.77 0.64
C LEU A 396 17.79 -24.29 0.01
N PRO A 397 17.71 -25.52 -0.53
CA PRO A 397 16.45 -26.03 -1.10
C PRO A 397 15.28 -26.14 -0.12
N SER A 398 15.50 -26.32 1.20
CA SER A 398 14.40 -26.41 2.18
C SER A 398 13.65 -25.08 2.34
N VAL A 399 14.39 -23.96 2.27
CA VAL A 399 13.82 -22.61 2.26
C VAL A 399 13.48 -22.08 0.86
N GLY A 400 13.58 -22.93 -0.17
CA GLY A 400 13.18 -22.59 -1.53
C GLY A 400 14.23 -21.82 -2.34
N TYR A 401 15.51 -21.94 -2.01
CA TYR A 401 16.61 -21.32 -2.73
C TYR A 401 17.59 -22.36 -3.29
N GLN A 402 18.42 -21.97 -4.24
CA GLN A 402 19.46 -22.81 -4.81
C GLN A 402 20.73 -22.00 -5.03
N LEU A 403 21.88 -22.61 -4.73
CA LEU A 403 23.18 -22.00 -5.01
C LEU A 403 23.62 -22.31 -6.45
N THR A 404 23.77 -21.27 -7.27
CA THR A 404 24.32 -21.36 -8.63
C THR A 404 25.75 -20.83 -8.67
N THR A 405 26.45 -21.03 -9.80
CA THR A 405 27.78 -20.44 -10.04
C THR A 405 27.78 -18.90 -9.99
N ARG A 406 26.60 -18.26 -10.15
CA ARG A 406 26.42 -16.80 -10.06
C ARG A 406 25.86 -16.34 -8.70
N GLY A 407 25.84 -17.23 -7.70
CA GLY A 407 25.31 -16.99 -6.36
C GLY A 407 23.94 -17.61 -6.12
N ILE A 408 23.32 -17.25 -4.99
CA ILE A 408 22.04 -17.82 -4.56
C ILE A 408 20.88 -17.24 -5.37
N ARG A 409 19.93 -18.10 -5.76
CA ARG A 409 18.73 -17.76 -6.52
C ARG A 409 17.50 -18.41 -5.89
N ARG A 410 16.33 -17.78 -5.99
CA ARG A 410 15.05 -18.41 -5.64
C ARG A 410 14.78 -19.59 -6.57
N GLY A 411 14.39 -20.72 -6.00
CA GLY A 411 13.96 -21.93 -6.70
C GLY A 411 12.47 -22.21 -6.48
N ARG A 412 11.99 -23.38 -6.93
CA ARG A 412 10.61 -23.83 -6.64
C ARG A 412 10.51 -24.30 -5.19
N SER A 413 9.87 -23.49 -4.35
CA SER A 413 9.63 -23.83 -2.94
C SER A 413 8.47 -24.83 -2.79
N PRO A 414 8.68 -26.02 -2.21
CA PRO A 414 7.59 -26.93 -1.83
C PRO A 414 6.77 -26.37 -0.65
N VAL A 415 7.40 -25.64 0.26
CA VAL A 415 6.77 -24.95 1.40
C VAL A 415 5.71 -23.97 0.92
N ASP A 416 6.05 -23.13 -0.07
CA ASP A 416 5.09 -22.19 -0.65
C ASP A 416 3.87 -22.90 -1.26
N ARG A 417 4.08 -24.09 -1.83
CA ARG A 417 2.99 -24.90 -2.40
C ARG A 417 2.10 -25.50 -1.32
N VAL A 418 2.66 -25.95 -0.20
CA VAL A 418 1.91 -26.47 0.96
C VAL A 418 1.05 -25.36 1.55
N LEU A 419 1.63 -24.21 1.86
CA LEU A 419 0.88 -23.07 2.41
C LEU A 419 -0.21 -22.57 1.45
N ALA A 420 0.10 -22.44 0.16
CA ALA A 420 -0.86 -21.98 -0.85
C ALA A 420 -2.06 -22.92 -1.03
N ARG A 421 -1.88 -24.23 -0.79
CA ARG A 421 -2.86 -25.28 -1.10
C ARG A 421 -3.34 -26.06 0.12
N SER A 422 -2.98 -25.59 1.32
CA SER A 422 -3.29 -26.26 2.58
C SER A 422 -4.77 -26.60 2.68
N GLU A 423 -5.07 -27.80 3.18
CA GLU A 423 -6.45 -28.22 3.45
C GLU A 423 -7.18 -27.24 4.38
N ALA A 424 -6.46 -26.65 5.33
CA ALA A 424 -6.98 -25.67 6.27
C ALA A 424 -7.65 -24.47 5.58
N LYS A 425 -7.20 -24.09 4.37
CA LYS A 425 -7.83 -23.00 3.59
C LYS A 425 -9.21 -23.38 3.07
N THR A 426 -9.41 -24.66 2.77
CA THR A 426 -10.71 -25.17 2.34
C THR A 426 -11.67 -25.27 3.52
N THR A 427 -11.18 -25.71 4.69
CA THR A 427 -11.94 -25.70 5.94
C THR A 427 -12.36 -24.28 6.34
N ALA A 428 -11.45 -23.30 6.27
CA ALA A 428 -11.77 -21.90 6.51
C ALA A 428 -12.87 -21.37 5.58
N THR A 429 -12.90 -21.81 4.32
CA THR A 429 -13.94 -21.42 3.36
C THR A 429 -15.34 -21.88 3.80
N VAL A 430 -15.44 -23.06 4.40
CA VAL A 430 -16.70 -23.57 4.96
C VAL A 430 -17.18 -22.67 6.10
N GLU A 431 -16.29 -22.33 7.05
CA GLU A 431 -16.63 -21.46 8.19
C GLU A 431 -17.05 -20.05 7.75
N ILE A 432 -16.29 -19.45 6.82
CA ILE A 432 -16.61 -18.13 6.25
C ILE A 432 -18.00 -18.14 5.61
N LEU A 433 -18.29 -19.11 4.75
CA LEU A 433 -19.55 -19.16 4.01
C LEU A 433 -20.74 -19.51 4.91
N ALA A 434 -20.53 -20.33 5.94
CA ALA A 434 -21.54 -20.57 6.97
C ALA A 434 -21.89 -19.27 7.72
N ALA A 435 -20.88 -18.52 8.19
CA ALA A 435 -21.11 -17.26 8.91
C ALA A 435 -21.76 -16.17 8.03
N GLU A 436 -21.37 -16.08 6.76
CA GLU A 436 -21.98 -15.16 5.78
C GLU A 436 -23.43 -15.56 5.47
N ALA A 437 -23.73 -16.86 5.43
CA ALA A 437 -25.09 -17.36 5.27
C ALA A 437 -25.97 -17.03 6.47
N ASP A 438 -25.44 -17.11 7.69
CA ASP A 438 -26.17 -16.72 8.91
C ASP A 438 -26.56 -15.24 8.91
N SER A 439 -25.72 -14.37 8.32
CA SER A 439 -25.98 -12.93 8.20
C SER A 439 -26.95 -12.59 7.05
N LEU A 440 -26.73 -13.17 5.85
CA LEU A 440 -27.47 -12.78 4.63
C LEU A 440 -28.69 -13.65 4.32
N GLY A 441 -28.77 -14.86 4.89
CA GLY A 441 -29.82 -15.84 4.60
C GLY A 441 -29.98 -16.09 3.09
N GLY A 442 -31.21 -15.97 2.60
CA GLY A 442 -31.54 -16.18 1.18
C GLY A 442 -30.92 -15.15 0.21
N ARG A 443 -30.40 -14.03 0.72
CA ARG A 443 -29.72 -13.01 -0.09
C ARG A 443 -28.27 -13.36 -0.40
N LEU A 444 -27.69 -14.38 0.23
CA LEU A 444 -26.30 -14.76 -0.02
C LEU A 444 -26.09 -15.09 -1.49
N ARG A 445 -25.07 -14.47 -2.07
CA ARG A 445 -24.54 -14.73 -3.40
C ARG A 445 -23.02 -14.72 -3.28
N ALA A 446 -22.48 -15.88 -2.94
CA ALA A 446 -21.06 -16.09 -2.73
C ALA A 446 -20.35 -16.59 -3.98
N LEU A 447 -19.13 -16.12 -4.18
CA LEU A 447 -18.18 -16.61 -5.17
C LEU A 447 -16.90 -17.09 -4.49
N VAL A 448 -16.47 -18.31 -4.77
CA VAL A 448 -15.17 -18.84 -4.35
C VAL A 448 -14.27 -18.99 -5.58
N LEU A 449 -13.11 -18.32 -5.56
CA LEU A 449 -12.16 -18.35 -6.66
C LEU A 449 -10.92 -19.17 -6.31
N CYS A 450 -10.61 -20.13 -7.17
CA CYS A 450 -9.43 -20.99 -7.09
C CYS A 450 -8.52 -20.75 -8.31
N ASP A 451 -7.25 -21.14 -8.22
CA ASP A 451 -6.32 -21.05 -9.37
C ASP A 451 -6.61 -22.13 -10.42
N HIS A 452 -7.04 -23.31 -10.00
CA HIS A 452 -7.18 -24.48 -10.87
C HIS A 452 -8.44 -25.29 -10.55
N GLU A 453 -9.03 -25.90 -11.58
CA GLU A 453 -10.16 -26.82 -11.42
C GLU A 453 -9.74 -28.09 -10.66
N ARG A 454 -8.61 -28.67 -11.09
CA ARG A 454 -7.97 -29.86 -10.53
C ARG A 454 -6.50 -29.51 -10.31
N ALA A 455 -5.89 -30.02 -9.26
CA ALA A 455 -4.45 -29.91 -9.07
C ALA A 455 -3.73 -30.92 -10.01
N THR A 456 -3.66 -30.62 -11.30
CA THR A 456 -3.14 -31.53 -12.36
C THR A 456 -1.63 -31.63 -12.43
N ALA A 457 -0.87 -30.87 -11.63
CA ALA A 457 0.57 -31.07 -11.55
C ALA A 457 0.84 -32.29 -10.66
N THR A 458 1.45 -33.34 -11.21
CA THR A 458 1.97 -34.47 -10.43
C THR A 458 2.68 -33.92 -9.20
N LEU A 459 2.16 -34.24 -8.00
CA LEU A 459 2.79 -33.81 -6.76
C LEU A 459 4.25 -34.29 -6.80
N PRO A 460 5.23 -33.41 -6.49
CA PRO A 460 6.61 -33.81 -6.28
C PRO A 460 6.64 -35.03 -5.36
N ALA A 461 7.54 -35.98 -5.59
CA ALA A 461 7.58 -37.22 -4.80
C ALA A 461 7.58 -36.95 -3.29
N ARG A 462 8.29 -35.90 -2.86
CA ARG A 462 8.36 -35.41 -1.47
C ARG A 462 7.05 -34.87 -0.86
N LEU A 463 6.02 -34.58 -1.67
CA LEU A 463 4.72 -34.07 -1.19
C LEU A 463 3.60 -35.11 -1.25
N ARG A 464 3.89 -36.35 -1.69
CA ARG A 464 2.88 -37.42 -1.71
C ARG A 464 2.60 -37.87 -0.27
N GLY A 465 1.33 -37.91 0.11
CA GLY A 465 0.91 -38.23 1.48
C GLY A 465 0.95 -37.04 2.44
N VAL A 466 1.51 -35.90 2.04
CA VAL A 466 1.45 -34.63 2.78
C VAL A 466 0.28 -33.79 2.30
N LEU A 467 0.18 -33.59 0.97
CA LEU A 467 -0.94 -32.91 0.33
C LEU A 467 -1.86 -33.90 -0.38
N ASP A 468 -3.17 -33.67 -0.29
CA ASP A 468 -4.13 -34.33 -1.14
C ASP A 468 -3.86 -34.02 -2.63
N ALA A 469 -4.15 -34.97 -3.52
CA ALA A 469 -3.92 -34.80 -4.96
C ALA A 469 -4.80 -33.70 -5.59
N GLN A 470 -5.89 -33.32 -4.94
CA GLN A 470 -6.79 -32.22 -5.30
C GLN A 470 -6.63 -30.99 -4.38
N ALA A 471 -5.60 -30.94 -3.53
CA ALA A 471 -5.33 -29.80 -2.64
C ALA A 471 -5.31 -28.45 -3.39
N GLY A 472 -6.02 -27.46 -2.86
CA GLY A 472 -6.18 -26.13 -3.46
C GLY A 472 -6.98 -26.09 -4.77
N SER A 473 -7.73 -27.14 -5.12
CA SER A 473 -8.54 -27.19 -6.33
C SER A 473 -10.00 -26.82 -6.11
N ALA A 474 -10.64 -26.28 -7.14
CA ALA A 474 -12.07 -25.94 -7.11
C ALA A 474 -12.96 -27.16 -6.83
N ARG A 475 -12.54 -28.36 -7.22
CA ARG A 475 -13.28 -29.60 -6.92
C ARG A 475 -13.23 -29.98 -5.45
N LEU A 476 -12.06 -29.86 -4.81
CA LEU A 476 -11.93 -30.13 -3.38
C LEU A 476 -12.76 -29.14 -2.56
N VAL A 477 -12.75 -27.86 -2.96
CA VAL A 477 -13.62 -26.84 -2.36
C VAL A 477 -15.10 -27.23 -2.48
N LEU A 478 -15.57 -27.61 -3.67
CA LEU A 478 -16.95 -28.07 -3.85
C LEU A 478 -17.26 -29.29 -2.97
N ALA A 479 -16.35 -30.29 -2.94
CA ALA A 479 -16.54 -31.49 -2.14
C ALA A 479 -16.71 -31.17 -0.64
N ASN A 480 -15.85 -30.31 -0.08
CA ASN A 480 -15.92 -29.91 1.33
C ASN A 480 -17.18 -29.09 1.64
N LEU A 481 -17.60 -28.21 0.73
CA LEU A 481 -18.86 -27.46 0.88
C LEU A 481 -20.10 -28.37 0.86
N LEU A 482 -20.05 -29.47 0.11
CA LEU A 482 -21.13 -30.46 0.06
C LEU A 482 -21.09 -31.44 1.26
N ALA A 483 -19.91 -31.66 1.85
CA ALA A 483 -19.76 -32.50 3.03
C ALA A 483 -20.25 -31.83 4.32
N ASP A 484 -20.20 -30.50 4.40
CA ASP A 484 -20.68 -29.75 5.57
C ASP A 484 -22.21 -29.49 5.49
N PRO A 485 -22.99 -29.87 6.52
CA PRO A 485 -24.44 -29.70 6.54
C PRO A 485 -24.94 -28.24 6.44
N ARG A 486 -24.15 -27.26 6.86
CA ARG A 486 -24.51 -25.84 6.82
C ARG A 486 -24.37 -25.29 5.40
N THR A 487 -23.28 -25.64 4.71
CA THR A 487 -22.99 -25.12 3.36
C THR A 487 -23.64 -25.93 2.24
N THR A 488 -23.94 -27.22 2.44
CA THR A 488 -24.64 -28.00 1.40
C THR A 488 -26.03 -27.44 1.10
N LEU A 489 -26.70 -26.82 2.08
CA LEU A 489 -28.01 -26.17 1.92
C LEU A 489 -27.95 -24.87 1.10
N LEU A 490 -26.74 -24.37 0.83
CA LEU A 490 -26.50 -23.19 0.00
C LEU A 490 -26.34 -23.55 -1.49
N GLU A 491 -26.51 -24.83 -1.82
CA GLU A 491 -26.53 -25.38 -3.18
C GLU A 491 -25.32 -24.93 -4.02
N PRO A 492 -24.08 -25.27 -3.59
CA PRO A 492 -22.88 -24.86 -4.28
C PRO A 492 -22.77 -25.49 -5.67
N VAL A 493 -22.39 -24.68 -6.65
CA VAL A 493 -22.18 -25.11 -8.04
C VAL A 493 -20.76 -24.76 -8.48
N LEU A 494 -20.02 -25.76 -8.95
CA LEU A 494 -18.74 -25.59 -9.61
C LEU A 494 -18.96 -25.23 -11.08
N ILE A 495 -18.25 -24.20 -11.55
CA ILE A 495 -18.18 -23.82 -12.95
C ILE A 495 -16.73 -23.53 -13.37
N THR A 496 -16.25 -24.27 -14.37
CA THR A 496 -14.94 -24.07 -14.99
C THR A 496 -15.06 -24.04 -16.51
N GLY A 497 -13.93 -23.82 -17.19
CA GLY A 497 -13.88 -23.82 -18.65
C GLY A 497 -14.22 -25.18 -19.27
N ARG A 498 -14.25 -26.26 -18.47
CA ARG A 498 -14.47 -27.64 -18.93
C ARG A 498 -15.61 -28.36 -18.23
N THR A 499 -15.95 -27.97 -17.01
CA THR A 499 -16.83 -28.74 -16.15
C THR A 499 -17.86 -27.84 -15.47
N VAL A 500 -19.08 -28.35 -15.36
CA VAL A 500 -20.11 -27.86 -14.44
C VAL A 500 -20.46 -29.02 -13.51
N ALA A 501 -20.40 -28.82 -12.19
CA ALA A 501 -20.68 -29.86 -11.21
C ALA A 501 -21.42 -29.30 -10.00
N ALA A 502 -22.27 -30.10 -9.37
CA ALA A 502 -23.04 -29.72 -8.19
C ALA A 502 -23.50 -30.97 -7.44
N HIS A 503 -24.20 -30.79 -6.31
CA HIS A 503 -24.97 -31.87 -5.71
C HIS A 503 -26.04 -32.38 -6.71
N ALA A 504 -26.36 -33.68 -6.70
CA ALA A 504 -27.33 -34.28 -7.62
C ALA A 504 -28.70 -33.57 -7.63
N LEU A 505 -29.18 -33.12 -6.47
CA LEU A 505 -30.42 -32.34 -6.35
C LEU A 505 -30.34 -30.99 -7.09
N THR A 506 -29.28 -30.21 -6.86
CA THR A 506 -29.06 -28.91 -7.50
C THR A 506 -28.78 -29.07 -9.00
N ALA A 507 -28.06 -30.13 -9.39
CA ALA A 507 -27.81 -30.46 -10.79
C ALA A 507 -29.12 -30.72 -11.55
N ARG A 508 -30.08 -31.45 -10.95
CA ARG A 508 -31.43 -31.65 -11.53
C ARG A 508 -32.18 -30.33 -11.73
N LYS A 509 -32.14 -29.43 -10.74
CA LYS A 509 -32.74 -28.09 -10.86
C LYS A 509 -32.12 -27.29 -12.01
N LEU A 510 -30.80 -27.32 -12.12
CA LEU A 510 -30.08 -26.61 -13.18
C LEU A 510 -30.37 -27.19 -14.56
N VAL A 511 -30.42 -28.52 -14.71
CA VAL A 511 -30.81 -29.17 -15.98
C VAL A 511 -32.23 -28.78 -16.39
N ALA A 512 -33.18 -28.80 -15.45
CA ALA A 512 -34.56 -28.34 -15.69
C ALA A 512 -34.60 -26.86 -16.12
N PHE A 513 -33.85 -26.00 -15.43
CA PHE A 513 -33.73 -24.58 -15.78
C PHE A 513 -33.16 -24.37 -17.19
N VAL A 514 -32.14 -25.16 -17.59
CA VAL A 514 -31.57 -25.09 -18.94
C VAL A 514 -32.55 -25.58 -19.99
N ALA A 515 -33.29 -26.66 -19.72
CA ALA A 515 -34.31 -27.17 -20.64
C ALA A 515 -35.41 -26.12 -20.91
N GLU A 516 -35.80 -25.36 -19.89
CA GLU A 516 -36.78 -24.27 -20.01
C GLU A 516 -36.22 -23.06 -20.78
N HIS A 517 -35.00 -22.61 -20.45
CA HIS A 517 -34.46 -21.34 -20.95
C HIS A 517 -33.63 -21.46 -22.22
N ALA A 518 -33.21 -22.67 -22.58
CA ALA A 518 -32.42 -22.98 -23.76
C ALA A 518 -32.78 -24.37 -24.32
N PRO A 519 -34.02 -24.59 -24.80
CA PRO A 519 -34.55 -25.90 -25.18
C PRO A 519 -33.83 -26.57 -26.36
N ARG A 520 -32.90 -25.86 -27.02
CA ARG A 520 -32.04 -26.41 -28.09
C ARG A 520 -30.76 -27.06 -27.55
N LEU A 521 -30.48 -26.93 -26.25
CA LEU A 521 -29.33 -27.59 -25.62
C LEU A 521 -29.76 -28.96 -25.12
N GLU A 522 -29.02 -29.99 -25.55
CA GLU A 522 -29.20 -31.37 -25.10
C GLU A 522 -28.23 -31.63 -23.95
N LEU A 523 -28.75 -31.66 -22.72
CA LEU A 523 -28.01 -32.08 -21.54
C LEU A 523 -28.37 -33.53 -21.20
N ASP A 524 -27.42 -34.26 -20.62
CA ASP A 524 -27.68 -35.61 -20.14
C ASP A 524 -28.52 -35.54 -18.85
N ASP A 525 -29.46 -36.48 -18.69
CA ASP A 525 -30.28 -36.57 -17.48
C ASP A 525 -29.43 -36.98 -16.27
N ILE A 526 -29.66 -36.33 -15.13
CA ILE A 526 -29.08 -36.73 -13.86
C ILE A 526 -29.94 -37.85 -13.27
N PRO A 527 -29.39 -39.07 -13.02
CA PRO A 527 -30.16 -40.19 -12.48
C PRO A 527 -30.89 -39.81 -11.17
N SER A 528 -32.08 -40.35 -10.97
CA SER A 528 -32.90 -40.04 -9.79
C SER A 528 -32.31 -40.61 -8.49
N ASP A 529 -31.56 -41.71 -8.60
CA ASP A 529 -30.84 -42.39 -7.52
C ASP A 529 -29.41 -41.85 -7.30
N ALA A 530 -28.93 -40.95 -8.17
CA ALA A 530 -27.64 -40.29 -7.97
C ALA A 530 -27.70 -39.38 -6.72
N ASP A 531 -26.67 -39.53 -5.89
CA ASP A 531 -26.46 -38.76 -4.66
C ASP A 531 -25.03 -38.20 -4.62
N GLY A 532 -24.84 -37.10 -3.88
CA GLY A 532 -23.55 -36.41 -3.80
C GLY A 532 -23.20 -35.59 -5.04
N MET A 533 -21.90 -35.37 -5.27
CA MET A 533 -21.39 -34.52 -6.35
C MET A 533 -21.48 -35.21 -7.72
N VAL A 534 -22.17 -34.57 -8.67
CA VAL A 534 -22.30 -35.04 -10.07
C VAL A 534 -21.83 -33.98 -11.05
N GLU A 535 -21.32 -34.41 -12.20
CA GLU A 535 -20.98 -33.53 -13.33
C GLU A 535 -22.16 -33.45 -14.30
N ILE A 536 -22.46 -32.24 -14.79
CA ILE A 536 -23.53 -32.02 -15.76
C ILE A 536 -22.92 -32.13 -17.16
N THR A 537 -23.17 -33.25 -17.82
CA THR A 537 -22.66 -33.58 -19.15
C THR A 537 -23.70 -33.32 -20.24
N GLY A 538 -23.27 -33.31 -21.49
CA GLY A 538 -24.13 -33.07 -22.66
C GLY A 538 -23.49 -32.19 -23.73
N ARG A 539 -24.27 -31.78 -24.72
CA ARG A 539 -23.83 -31.00 -25.88
C ARG A 539 -23.89 -29.50 -25.63
N TRP A 540 -23.07 -29.05 -24.70
CA TRP A 540 -22.89 -27.63 -24.39
C TRP A 540 -21.42 -27.30 -24.12
N ARG A 541 -21.06 -26.02 -24.26
CA ARG A 541 -19.69 -25.49 -24.08
C ARG A 541 -19.69 -24.31 -23.11
N SER A 542 -18.51 -23.89 -22.65
CA SER A 542 -18.33 -22.75 -21.74
C SER A 542 -19.06 -21.48 -22.14
N ARG A 543 -19.00 -21.11 -23.42
CA ARG A 543 -19.75 -19.95 -23.97
C ARG A 543 -21.27 -20.03 -23.80
N GLN A 544 -21.84 -21.21 -23.61
CA GLN A 544 -23.27 -21.46 -23.41
C GLN A 544 -23.61 -21.62 -21.93
N TRP A 545 -22.84 -22.41 -21.18
CA TRP A 545 -23.14 -22.66 -19.77
C TRP A 545 -22.83 -21.49 -18.86
N VAL A 546 -21.81 -20.66 -19.17
CA VAL A 546 -21.47 -19.51 -18.31
C VAL A 546 -22.65 -18.55 -18.16
N PRO A 547 -23.32 -18.06 -19.23
CA PRO A 547 -24.51 -17.23 -19.08
C PRO A 547 -25.68 -17.94 -18.38
N LEU A 548 -25.90 -19.23 -18.64
CA LEU A 548 -27.05 -19.98 -18.10
C LEU A 548 -26.90 -20.28 -16.62
N VAL A 549 -25.74 -20.79 -16.19
CA VAL A 549 -25.42 -21.03 -14.78
C VAL A 549 -25.41 -19.71 -14.00
N THR A 550 -24.90 -18.63 -14.60
CA THR A 550 -24.97 -17.29 -13.98
C THR A 550 -26.41 -16.85 -13.75
N ARG A 551 -27.30 -17.02 -14.74
CA ARG A 551 -28.73 -16.71 -14.57
C ARG A 551 -29.38 -17.56 -13.49
N PHE A 552 -29.08 -18.86 -13.46
CA PHE A 552 -29.57 -19.77 -12.42
C PHE A 552 -29.11 -19.32 -11.02
N TYR A 553 -27.83 -18.95 -10.88
CA TYR A 553 -27.28 -18.38 -9.65
C TYR A 553 -27.96 -17.06 -9.23
N GLU A 554 -28.24 -16.16 -10.16
CA GLU A 554 -28.92 -14.89 -9.87
C GLU A 554 -30.35 -15.12 -9.33
N THR A 555 -31.02 -16.24 -9.67
CA THR A 555 -32.33 -16.58 -9.07
C THR A 555 -32.26 -16.88 -7.57
N GLY A 556 -31.10 -17.33 -7.07
CA GLY A 556 -30.90 -17.73 -5.68
C GLY A 556 -31.15 -19.18 -5.36
N GLU A 557 -31.49 -20.00 -6.36
CA GLU A 557 -31.50 -21.46 -6.25
C GLU A 557 -30.09 -21.98 -5.89
N ALA A 558 -29.05 -21.50 -6.59
CA ALA A 558 -27.66 -21.67 -6.16
C ALA A 558 -27.16 -20.39 -5.48
N ARG A 559 -26.62 -20.49 -4.26
CA ARG A 559 -26.11 -19.34 -3.50
C ARG A 559 -24.59 -19.27 -3.47
N ILE A 560 -23.89 -20.34 -3.83
CA ILE A 560 -22.43 -20.37 -3.93
C ILE A 560 -22.03 -20.79 -5.35
N LEU A 561 -21.17 -20.01 -5.99
CA LEU A 561 -20.41 -20.43 -7.15
C LEU A 561 -18.97 -20.70 -6.77
N VAL A 562 -18.46 -21.87 -7.14
CA VAL A 562 -17.03 -22.18 -7.07
C VAL A 562 -16.49 -22.16 -8.50
N GLY A 563 -15.38 -21.48 -8.73
CA GLY A 563 -14.78 -21.46 -10.06
C GLY A 563 -13.32 -21.05 -10.08
N THR A 564 -12.77 -21.00 -11.29
CA THR A 564 -11.36 -20.66 -11.49
C THR A 564 -11.18 -19.20 -11.88
N ARG A 565 -10.07 -18.58 -11.46
CA ARG A 565 -9.68 -17.22 -11.86
C ARG A 565 -9.75 -17.00 -13.38
N ALA A 566 -9.30 -17.96 -14.17
CA ALA A 566 -9.30 -17.85 -15.64
C ALA A 566 -10.69 -17.71 -16.28
N LEU A 567 -11.76 -18.13 -15.58
CA LEU A 567 -13.12 -18.09 -16.12
C LEU A 567 -13.99 -17.04 -15.42
N LEU A 568 -13.96 -17.02 -14.09
CA LEU A 568 -14.82 -16.13 -13.29
C LEU A 568 -14.07 -14.88 -12.80
N GLY A 569 -12.73 -14.93 -12.81
CA GLY A 569 -11.87 -13.78 -12.50
C GLY A 569 -11.79 -12.77 -13.65
N GLU A 570 -12.00 -13.18 -14.91
CA GLU A 570 -11.86 -12.34 -16.11
C GLU A 570 -13.11 -12.41 -17.01
N GLY A 571 -13.72 -11.26 -17.34
CA GLY A 571 -14.81 -11.18 -18.34
C GLY A 571 -16.17 -11.77 -17.93
N TRP A 572 -16.37 -12.11 -16.65
CA TRP A 572 -17.64 -12.62 -16.09
C TRP A 572 -18.46 -11.53 -15.35
N ASP A 573 -19.80 -11.64 -15.43
CA ASP A 573 -20.76 -10.58 -15.06
C ASP A 573 -21.84 -11.07 -14.07
N ALA A 574 -21.45 -11.26 -12.82
CA ALA A 574 -22.25 -11.43 -11.60
C ALA A 574 -22.78 -10.12 -10.96
N LYS A 575 -24.04 -9.70 -11.04
CA LYS A 575 -24.50 -8.50 -10.29
C LYS A 575 -24.83 -8.82 -8.84
N GLY A 576 -25.41 -9.98 -8.56
CA GLY A 576 -25.83 -10.37 -7.21
C GLY A 576 -24.67 -10.64 -6.24
N VAL A 577 -23.46 -10.93 -6.73
CA VAL A 577 -22.29 -11.36 -5.92
C VAL A 577 -22.01 -10.39 -4.79
N ASN A 578 -22.22 -10.81 -3.54
CA ASN A 578 -22.05 -9.98 -2.34
C ASN A 578 -21.00 -10.52 -1.37
N THR A 579 -20.48 -11.72 -1.64
CA THR A 579 -19.40 -12.32 -0.86
C THR A 579 -18.41 -12.96 -1.83
N LEU A 580 -17.12 -12.65 -1.68
CA LEU A 580 -16.03 -13.23 -2.47
C LEU A 580 -15.03 -13.89 -1.52
N VAL A 581 -14.73 -15.17 -1.71
CA VAL A 581 -13.62 -15.86 -1.05
C VAL A 581 -12.52 -16.08 -2.07
N ASP A 582 -11.40 -15.36 -1.90
CA ASP A 582 -10.25 -15.42 -2.80
C ASP A 582 -9.19 -16.39 -2.27
N LEU A 583 -9.18 -17.61 -2.83
CA LEU A 583 -8.16 -18.64 -2.57
C LEU A 583 -7.03 -18.63 -3.61
N THR A 584 -6.98 -17.64 -4.49
CA THR A 584 -6.00 -17.59 -5.58
C THR A 584 -4.62 -17.13 -5.08
N THR A 585 -3.57 -17.59 -5.74
CA THR A 585 -2.18 -17.15 -5.48
C THR A 585 -1.79 -15.89 -6.27
N ALA A 586 -2.70 -15.36 -7.10
CA ALA A 586 -2.43 -14.21 -7.95
C ALA A 586 -2.29 -12.92 -7.13
N THR A 587 -1.15 -12.24 -7.27
CA THR A 587 -0.87 -10.97 -6.58
C THR A 587 -0.57 -9.80 -7.51
N THR A 588 -0.76 -9.98 -8.83
CA THR A 588 -0.58 -8.84 -9.74
C THR A 588 -1.71 -7.84 -9.51
N PRO A 589 -1.42 -6.52 -9.47
CA PRO A 589 -2.43 -5.48 -9.24
C PRO A 589 -3.67 -5.64 -10.13
N THR A 590 -3.47 -5.94 -11.42
CA THR A 590 -4.56 -6.23 -12.36
C THR A 590 -5.42 -7.40 -11.90
N ALA A 591 -4.81 -8.55 -11.56
CA ALA A 591 -5.56 -9.75 -11.19
C ALA A 591 -6.38 -9.51 -9.92
N VAL A 592 -5.83 -8.78 -8.95
CA VAL A 592 -6.51 -8.39 -7.72
C VAL A 592 -7.72 -7.52 -8.02
N VAL A 593 -7.53 -6.42 -8.77
CA VAL A 593 -8.59 -5.48 -9.12
C VAL A 593 -9.70 -6.15 -9.95
N GLN A 594 -9.34 -7.02 -10.90
CA GLN A 594 -10.32 -7.76 -11.71
C GLN A 594 -11.11 -8.77 -10.88
N THR A 595 -10.45 -9.47 -9.96
CA THR A 595 -11.06 -10.45 -9.06
C THR A 595 -12.02 -9.78 -8.09
N ARG A 596 -11.55 -8.78 -7.34
CA ARG A 596 -12.34 -8.08 -6.32
C ARG A 596 -13.48 -7.26 -6.94
N GLY A 597 -13.23 -6.63 -8.08
CA GLY A 597 -14.23 -5.84 -8.82
C GLY A 597 -15.49 -6.61 -9.26
N ARG A 598 -15.50 -7.95 -9.17
CA ARG A 598 -16.71 -8.76 -9.41
C ARG A 598 -17.76 -8.56 -8.33
N ALA A 599 -17.35 -8.54 -7.06
CA ALA A 599 -18.28 -8.36 -5.94
C ALA A 599 -18.79 -6.91 -5.83
N LEU A 600 -17.98 -5.94 -6.27
CA LEU A 600 -18.26 -4.50 -6.16
C LEU A 600 -19.36 -3.98 -7.10
N ARG A 601 -19.95 -4.82 -7.94
CA ARG A 601 -21.02 -4.40 -8.84
C ARG A 601 -22.27 -4.02 -8.04
N VAL A 602 -22.91 -2.92 -8.39
CA VAL A 602 -24.22 -2.58 -7.81
C VAL A 602 -25.29 -3.54 -8.30
N ASP A 603 -26.17 -3.95 -7.40
CA ASP A 603 -27.34 -4.77 -7.71
C ASP A 603 -28.59 -3.88 -7.77
N PRO A 604 -29.24 -3.73 -8.94
CA PRO A 604 -30.46 -2.94 -9.06
C PRO A 604 -31.62 -3.44 -8.18
N THR A 605 -31.62 -4.72 -7.81
CA THR A 605 -32.64 -5.33 -6.96
C THR A 605 -32.33 -5.14 -5.47
N TRP A 606 -31.10 -4.74 -5.14
CA TRP A 606 -30.65 -4.45 -3.77
C TRP A 606 -29.69 -3.24 -3.73
N PRO A 607 -30.22 -2.00 -3.76
CA PRO A 607 -29.41 -0.77 -3.74
C PRO A 607 -28.51 -0.60 -2.49
N GLU A 608 -28.92 -1.23 -1.39
CA GLU A 608 -28.19 -1.24 -0.11
C GLU A 608 -27.10 -2.33 -0.05
N LYS A 609 -26.87 -3.06 -1.14
CA LYS A 609 -25.84 -4.10 -1.21
C LYS A 609 -24.47 -3.54 -0.80
N SER A 610 -23.83 -4.23 0.13
CA SER A 610 -22.39 -4.16 0.36
C SER A 610 -21.74 -5.51 0.02
N ALA A 611 -20.45 -5.49 -0.26
CA ALA A 611 -19.67 -6.67 -0.59
C ALA A 611 -18.60 -6.98 0.46
N ASN A 612 -18.48 -8.25 0.84
CA ASN A 612 -17.36 -8.71 1.66
C ASN A 612 -16.39 -9.50 0.78
N THR A 613 -15.10 -9.15 0.83
CA THR A 613 -14.02 -9.90 0.19
C THR A 613 -13.16 -10.53 1.28
N TRP A 614 -13.07 -11.86 1.27
CA TRP A 614 -12.27 -12.66 2.18
C TRP A 614 -11.02 -13.16 1.48
N THR A 615 -9.86 -12.97 2.12
CA THR A 615 -8.62 -13.66 1.75
C THR A 615 -8.24 -14.64 2.86
N VAL A 616 -8.05 -15.91 2.52
CA VAL A 616 -7.57 -16.92 3.47
C VAL A 616 -6.05 -16.97 3.43
N VAL A 617 -5.41 -16.85 4.58
CA VAL A 617 -3.95 -16.73 4.74
C VAL A 617 -3.46 -17.86 5.63
N CYS A 618 -2.64 -18.75 5.06
CA CYS A 618 -2.03 -19.85 5.79
C CYS A 618 -0.60 -19.50 6.20
N VAL A 619 -0.30 -19.52 7.50
CA VAL A 619 1.01 -19.16 8.06
C VAL A 619 1.51 -20.26 8.98
N SER A 620 2.81 -20.54 8.92
CA SER A 620 3.50 -21.42 9.87
C SER A 620 4.67 -20.67 10.50
N ASP A 621 4.78 -20.73 11.82
CA ASP A 621 5.94 -20.23 12.59
C ASP A 621 7.04 -21.31 12.77
N GLU A 622 6.73 -22.56 12.46
CA GLU A 622 7.65 -23.71 12.55
C GLU A 622 8.66 -23.77 11.40
N HIS A 623 8.48 -23.00 10.32
CA HIS A 623 9.37 -22.99 9.17
C HIS A 623 9.77 -21.57 8.73
N PRO A 624 11.05 -21.27 8.44
CA PRO A 624 11.52 -19.93 8.03
C PRO A 624 10.88 -19.36 6.75
N GLY A 625 10.42 -20.24 5.86
CA GLY A 625 9.61 -19.92 4.67
C GLY A 625 8.10 -19.93 4.90
N GLY A 626 7.66 -20.02 6.16
CA GLY A 626 6.27 -20.17 6.60
C GLY A 626 5.38 -18.94 6.39
N THR A 627 5.95 -17.83 5.92
CA THR A 627 5.29 -16.53 5.72
C THR A 627 4.89 -16.26 4.26
N SER A 628 5.14 -17.17 3.32
CA SER A 628 5.00 -16.88 1.89
C SER A 628 3.57 -16.51 1.46
N ASP A 629 2.56 -17.08 2.15
CA ASP A 629 1.15 -16.75 1.91
C ASP A 629 0.74 -15.42 2.55
N TRP A 630 1.32 -15.07 3.70
CA TRP A 630 1.22 -13.74 4.30
C TRP A 630 1.78 -12.66 3.36
N GLU A 631 2.95 -12.89 2.78
CA GLU A 631 3.54 -11.99 1.80
C GLU A 631 2.66 -11.84 0.55
N ARG A 632 1.97 -12.92 0.12
CA ARG A 632 0.97 -12.82 -0.95
C ARG A 632 -0.18 -11.92 -0.54
N PHE A 633 -0.72 -12.11 0.66
CA PHE A 633 -1.77 -11.26 1.21
C PHE A 633 -1.34 -9.78 1.23
N VAL A 634 -0.15 -9.46 1.75
CA VAL A 634 0.41 -8.10 1.74
C VAL A 634 0.46 -7.51 0.32
N ARG A 635 0.97 -8.27 -0.66
CA ARG A 635 1.01 -7.82 -2.07
C ARG A 635 -0.38 -7.59 -2.66
N LYS A 636 -1.40 -8.37 -2.27
CA LYS A 636 -2.79 -8.16 -2.73
C LYS A 636 -3.37 -6.84 -2.21
N HIS A 637 -2.98 -6.40 -1.02
CA HIS A 637 -3.47 -5.15 -0.43
C HIS A 637 -2.60 -3.93 -0.75
N HIS A 638 -1.37 -4.13 -1.26
CA HIS A 638 -0.50 -3.03 -1.66
C HIS A 638 -1.07 -2.25 -2.85
N GLY A 639 -1.40 -0.98 -2.65
CA GLY A 639 -2.00 -0.11 -3.67
C GLY A 639 -3.51 -0.36 -3.87
N TYR A 640 -4.12 -1.23 -3.08
CA TYR A 640 -5.56 -1.48 -3.10
C TYR A 640 -6.22 -0.80 -1.90
N PHE A 641 -7.19 0.06 -2.17
CA PHE A 641 -7.85 0.88 -1.15
C PHE A 641 -9.06 0.17 -0.57
N GLY A 642 -9.17 0.14 0.75
CA GLY A 642 -10.34 -0.35 1.50
C GLY A 642 -10.68 0.58 2.64
N VAL A 643 -11.95 0.56 3.07
CA VAL A 643 -12.39 1.35 4.23
C VAL A 643 -11.95 0.67 5.53
N THR A 644 -11.39 1.45 6.45
CA THR A 644 -11.03 1.01 7.80
C THR A 644 -12.23 1.12 8.73
N ASP A 645 -12.15 0.56 9.94
CA ASP A 645 -13.22 0.65 10.94
C ASP A 645 -13.45 2.08 11.48
N SER A 646 -12.50 2.99 11.23
CA SER A 646 -12.63 4.42 11.54
C SER A 646 -13.09 5.27 10.35
N GLY A 647 -13.40 4.66 9.20
CA GLY A 647 -13.98 5.35 8.03
C GLY A 647 -12.95 5.97 7.09
N GLU A 648 -11.67 5.86 7.41
CA GLU A 648 -10.57 6.20 6.49
C GLU A 648 -10.53 5.17 5.36
N ILE A 649 -10.16 5.61 4.16
CA ILE A 649 -9.91 4.72 3.05
C ILE A 649 -8.40 4.60 2.89
N ALA A 650 -7.84 3.43 3.21
CA ALA A 650 -6.40 3.22 3.29
C ALA A 650 -5.92 2.08 2.38
N SER A 651 -4.65 2.13 2.00
CA SER A 651 -3.94 1.12 1.22
C SER A 651 -3.11 0.21 2.13
N GLY A 652 -2.88 -1.03 1.71
CA GLY A 652 -2.12 -2.05 2.46
C GLY A 652 -2.97 -2.80 3.50
N VAL A 653 -2.34 -3.71 4.23
CA VAL A 653 -3.04 -4.59 5.20
C VAL A 653 -3.70 -3.85 6.37
N GLY A 654 -3.32 -2.59 6.59
CA GLY A 654 -3.86 -1.75 7.67
C GLY A 654 -5.35 -1.39 7.54
N HIS A 655 -5.95 -1.49 6.34
CA HIS A 655 -7.41 -1.33 6.20
C HIS A 655 -8.20 -2.60 6.54
N VAL A 656 -7.53 -3.76 6.54
CA VAL A 656 -8.13 -5.01 6.98
C VAL A 656 -8.20 -5.01 8.50
N ASP A 657 -7.07 -4.73 9.15
CA ASP A 657 -6.99 -4.53 10.59
C ASP A 657 -5.82 -3.59 10.93
N PRO A 658 -6.01 -2.62 11.84
CA PRO A 658 -4.97 -1.65 12.20
C PRO A 658 -3.73 -2.27 12.88
N GLY A 659 -3.89 -3.42 13.53
CA GLY A 659 -2.84 -4.19 14.18
C GLY A 659 -1.87 -4.83 13.19
N LEU A 660 -2.32 -5.11 11.97
CA LEU A 660 -1.52 -5.78 10.94
C LEU A 660 -0.36 -4.91 10.41
N SER A 661 0.78 -5.56 10.21
CA SER A 661 2.00 -4.95 9.65
C SER A 661 2.40 -5.64 8.36
N PRO A 662 2.76 -4.93 7.28
CA PRO A 662 3.14 -5.58 6.01
C PRO A 662 4.44 -6.40 6.11
N TYR A 663 5.17 -6.32 7.22
CA TYR A 663 6.49 -6.93 7.38
C TYR A 663 6.49 -8.27 8.11
N GLU A 664 5.49 -8.53 8.96
CA GLU A 664 5.39 -9.77 9.74
C GLU A 664 3.92 -10.16 9.94
N PRO A 665 3.56 -11.46 9.82
CA PRO A 665 2.23 -11.92 10.19
C PRO A 665 1.97 -11.75 11.69
N PRO A 666 0.71 -11.67 12.12
CA PRO A 666 0.38 -11.71 13.54
C PRO A 666 0.81 -13.06 14.16
N PRO A 667 1.09 -13.11 15.48
CA PRO A 667 1.37 -14.37 16.16
C PRO A 667 0.25 -15.39 15.99
N VAL A 668 0.59 -16.67 15.81
CA VAL A 668 -0.39 -17.76 15.63
C VAL A 668 -1.40 -17.81 16.78
N SER A 669 -0.97 -17.47 18.01
CA SER A 669 -1.83 -17.40 19.19
C SER A 669 -2.96 -16.36 19.09
N GLU A 670 -2.86 -15.40 18.18
CA GLU A 670 -3.85 -14.34 17.98
C GLU A 670 -4.87 -14.67 16.87
N PHE A 671 -4.65 -15.73 16.07
CA PHE A 671 -5.48 -16.02 14.89
C PHE A 671 -6.96 -16.19 15.22
N ASP A 672 -7.29 -16.91 16.30
CA ASP A 672 -8.69 -17.12 16.70
C ASP A 672 -9.38 -15.81 17.08
N ALA A 673 -8.70 -14.93 17.83
CA ALA A 673 -9.25 -13.62 18.23
C ALA A 673 -9.43 -12.69 17.01
N MET A 674 -8.47 -12.72 16.08
CA MET A 674 -8.55 -11.95 14.83
C MET A 674 -9.67 -12.46 13.93
N ASN A 675 -9.79 -13.78 13.74
CA ASN A 675 -10.86 -14.40 12.95
C ASN A 675 -12.24 -14.08 13.53
N ALA A 676 -12.40 -14.12 14.85
CA ALA A 676 -13.64 -13.73 15.52
C ALA A 676 -13.98 -12.25 15.24
N THR A 677 -13.00 -11.35 15.32
CA THR A 677 -13.17 -9.93 14.99
C THR A 677 -13.59 -9.73 13.53
N MET A 678 -12.99 -10.49 12.60
CA MET A 678 -13.33 -10.44 11.17
C MET A 678 -14.75 -10.94 10.90
N LEU A 679 -15.19 -12.00 11.60
CA LEU A 679 -16.55 -12.51 11.51
C LEU A 679 -17.58 -11.50 12.04
N ASP A 680 -17.30 -10.82 13.14
CA ASP A 680 -18.18 -9.77 13.67
C ASP A 680 -18.28 -8.59 12.71
N ARG A 681 -17.16 -8.17 12.12
CA ARG A 681 -17.13 -7.13 11.09
C ARG A 681 -17.91 -7.55 9.83
N ALA A 682 -17.83 -8.81 9.43
CA ALA A 682 -18.55 -9.34 8.28
C ALA A 682 -20.08 -9.28 8.43
N ARG A 683 -20.57 -9.42 9.67
CA ARG A 683 -22.00 -9.35 10.00
C ARG A 683 -22.54 -7.91 9.91
N ASP A 684 -21.72 -6.90 10.19
CA ASP A 684 -22.14 -5.48 10.22
C ASP A 684 -21.96 -4.77 8.86
N ARG A 685 -22.62 -5.31 7.85
CA ARG A 685 -22.68 -4.76 6.49
C ARG A 685 -23.26 -3.33 6.41
N PRO A 686 -24.30 -2.96 7.20
CA PRO A 686 -24.78 -1.58 7.26
C PRO A 686 -23.69 -0.60 7.71
N ARG A 687 -22.90 -0.95 8.74
CA ARG A 687 -21.80 -0.10 9.19
C ARG A 687 -20.75 0.10 8.11
N VAL A 688 -20.38 -0.94 7.37
CA VAL A 688 -19.44 -0.80 6.23
C VAL A 688 -19.93 0.24 5.24
N ARG A 689 -21.22 0.22 4.91
CA ARG A 689 -21.83 1.21 4.00
C ARG A 689 -21.81 2.63 4.57
N GLU A 690 -22.10 2.79 5.86
CA GLU A 690 -22.00 4.09 6.56
C GLU A 690 -20.57 4.64 6.53
N LEU A 691 -19.57 3.79 6.79
CA LEU A 691 -18.15 4.17 6.79
C LEU A 691 -17.68 4.65 5.42
N TRP A 692 -18.18 4.05 4.34
CA TRP A 692 -17.93 4.53 2.97
C TRP A 692 -18.56 5.90 2.70
N ASN A 693 -19.55 6.34 3.49
CA ASN A 693 -20.18 7.65 3.42
C ASN A 693 -20.50 8.06 1.96
N VAL A 694 -21.24 7.17 1.30
CA VAL A 694 -21.66 7.26 -0.10
C VAL A 694 -22.53 8.50 -0.31
N GLY A 695 -22.24 9.27 -1.35
CA GLY A 695 -22.93 10.52 -1.69
C GLY A 695 -22.32 11.77 -1.06
N ALA A 696 -21.38 11.64 -0.12
CA ALA A 696 -20.67 12.79 0.43
C ALA A 696 -19.58 13.33 -0.52
N PRO A 697 -19.25 14.63 -0.45
CA PRO A 697 -18.12 15.22 -1.18
C PRO A 697 -16.79 14.55 -0.81
N TYR A 698 -15.88 14.44 -1.78
CA TYR A 698 -14.55 13.84 -1.63
C TYR A 698 -13.49 14.53 -2.51
N ARG A 699 -12.21 14.17 -2.35
CA ARG A 699 -11.11 14.63 -3.20
C ARG A 699 -10.26 13.46 -3.65
N ASP A 700 -10.37 13.06 -4.92
CA ASP A 700 -9.67 11.88 -5.47
C ASP A 700 -8.13 12.03 -5.53
N GLU A 701 -7.48 12.09 -4.37
CA GLU A 701 -6.08 12.40 -4.11
C GLU A 701 -5.52 11.42 -3.06
N LEU A 702 -4.26 11.04 -3.22
CA LEU A 702 -3.54 10.21 -2.26
C LEU A 702 -2.89 11.07 -1.19
N VAL A 703 -3.23 10.79 0.07
CA VAL A 703 -2.71 11.45 1.26
C VAL A 703 -1.92 10.44 2.08
N HIS A 704 -0.67 10.75 2.42
CA HIS A 704 0.13 9.91 3.29
C HIS A 704 -0.26 10.18 4.75
N THR A 705 -0.41 9.10 5.53
CA THR A 705 -0.77 9.16 6.94
C THR A 705 0.28 8.45 7.79
N ILE A 706 0.52 8.95 8.99
CA ILE A 706 1.40 8.31 9.98
C ILE A 706 0.59 7.99 11.22
N ARG A 707 0.62 6.73 11.65
CA ARG A 707 0.01 6.27 12.90
C ARG A 707 1.07 6.27 13.99
N VAL A 708 0.81 6.97 15.08
CA VAL A 708 1.70 7.11 16.23
C VAL A 708 1.05 6.45 17.44
N THR A 709 1.69 5.39 17.94
CA THR A 709 1.29 4.70 19.17
C THR A 709 2.20 5.20 20.30
N ALA A 710 1.67 6.03 21.20
CA ALA A 710 2.42 6.56 22.33
C ALA A 710 2.46 5.52 23.47
N GLY A 711 3.64 5.28 24.07
CA GLY A 711 3.82 4.29 25.15
C GLY A 711 3.06 4.60 26.45
N ARG A 712 2.58 5.84 26.65
CA ARG A 712 1.64 6.18 27.72
C ARG A 712 0.22 6.19 27.15
N ARG A 713 -0.63 5.29 27.67
CA ARG A 713 -2.08 5.33 27.45
C ARG A 713 -2.59 6.70 27.88
N SER A 714 -2.76 7.62 26.93
CA SER A 714 -3.58 8.79 27.16
C SER A 714 -5.02 8.30 27.24
N ARG A 715 -5.64 8.44 28.41
CA ARG A 715 -7.10 8.26 28.55
C ARG A 715 -7.75 9.45 27.87
N LEU A 716 -8.25 9.28 26.66
CA LEU A 716 -9.15 10.27 26.08
C LEU A 716 -10.26 9.59 25.28
N ASP A 717 -11.48 10.07 25.56
CA ASP A 717 -12.70 9.79 24.82
C ASP A 717 -12.54 10.13 23.33
N VAL A 718 -13.37 9.50 22.50
CA VAL A 718 -13.44 9.74 21.05
C VAL A 718 -13.78 11.22 20.80
N ILE A 719 -12.77 12.05 20.54
CA ILE A 719 -12.97 13.45 20.13
C ILE A 719 -13.18 13.44 18.61
N GLU A 720 -14.42 13.66 18.17
CA GLU A 720 -14.83 13.67 16.76
C GLU A 720 -14.25 14.86 15.95
N GLU A 721 -13.93 15.99 16.60
CA GLU A 721 -13.27 17.13 15.97
C GLU A 721 -12.28 17.80 16.93
N LEU A 722 -10.98 17.70 16.64
CA LEU A 722 -9.96 18.43 17.38
C LEU A 722 -10.03 19.93 17.03
N PRO A 723 -9.92 20.84 18.03
CA PRO A 723 -9.92 22.27 17.79
C PRO A 723 -8.76 22.69 16.87
N ARG A 724 -8.95 23.81 16.16
CA ARG A 724 -7.91 24.37 15.27
C ARG A 724 -6.59 24.54 16.03
N PRO A 725 -5.44 24.25 15.39
CA PRO A 725 -4.15 24.32 16.06
C PRO A 725 -3.88 25.76 16.52
N VAL A 726 -3.72 25.94 17.83
CA VAL A 726 -3.33 27.22 18.45
C VAL A 726 -1.91 27.02 18.99
N PRO A 727 -0.92 27.84 18.57
CA PRO A 727 0.41 27.79 19.14
C PRO A 727 0.37 27.99 20.66
N PRO A 728 1.13 27.22 21.45
CA PRO A 728 1.17 27.40 22.88
C PRO A 728 1.66 28.81 23.24
N SER A 729 1.13 29.38 24.32
CA SER A 729 1.54 30.71 24.79
C SER A 729 3.01 30.79 25.15
N THR A 730 3.56 29.65 25.61
CA THR A 730 4.96 29.49 25.95
C THR A 730 5.45 28.09 25.59
N VAL A 731 6.76 27.98 25.37
CA VAL A 731 7.44 26.70 25.12
C VAL A 731 8.62 26.56 26.08
N PRO A 732 9.05 25.33 26.42
CA PRO A 732 10.19 25.10 27.30
C PRO A 732 11.48 25.69 26.74
N GLY A 733 12.34 26.17 27.63
CA GLY A 733 13.68 26.67 27.34
C GLY A 733 14.71 26.15 28.35
N PRO A 734 15.99 26.52 28.21
CA PRO A 734 17.07 25.99 29.05
C PRO A 734 16.92 26.33 30.54
N HIS A 735 16.32 27.49 30.86
CA HIS A 735 16.13 28.00 32.22
C HIS A 735 14.65 28.31 32.50
N GLY A 736 13.74 27.47 32.00
CA GLY A 736 12.28 27.69 32.05
C GLY A 736 11.67 28.22 30.74
N PRO A 737 10.34 28.39 30.67
CA PRO A 737 9.64 28.83 29.48
C PRO A 737 9.92 30.30 29.13
N THR A 738 9.74 30.68 27.87
CA THR A 738 9.86 32.09 27.46
C THR A 738 8.77 32.96 28.09
N ARG A 739 9.10 34.15 28.60
CA ARG A 739 8.13 35.07 29.24
C ARG A 739 6.97 35.42 28.28
N PRO A 740 5.70 35.19 28.66
CA PRO A 740 4.54 35.65 27.91
C PRO A 740 4.49 37.19 27.82
N GLY A 741 4.00 37.72 26.70
CA GLY A 741 3.81 39.18 26.53
C GLY A 741 2.78 39.81 27.48
N TRP A 742 1.89 39.03 28.11
CA TRP A 742 0.95 39.52 29.13
C TRP A 742 1.60 39.73 30.50
N LEU A 743 2.84 39.27 30.68
CA LEU A 743 3.63 39.39 31.91
C LEU A 743 4.37 40.74 32.01
N HIS A 744 3.99 41.71 31.19
CA HIS A 744 4.16 43.11 31.56
C HIS A 744 3.34 43.35 32.82
N THR A 745 3.98 43.27 33.99
CA THR A 745 3.45 43.88 35.20
C THR A 745 2.99 45.28 34.81
N PRO A 746 1.68 45.61 34.84
CA PRO A 746 1.26 46.94 34.46
C PRO A 746 2.07 47.93 35.29
N GLY A 747 2.68 48.89 34.59
CA GLY A 747 3.57 49.87 35.18
C GLY A 747 2.94 50.49 36.43
N PRO A 748 3.75 50.98 37.37
CA PRO A 748 3.36 51.22 38.75
C PRO A 748 2.27 52.29 38.94
N ALA A 749 1.65 52.82 37.88
CA ALA A 749 0.70 53.93 37.85
C ALA A 749 -0.47 53.82 38.85
N LEU A 750 -1.12 52.66 39.01
CA LEU A 750 -2.23 52.51 39.99
C LEU A 750 -1.72 52.36 41.44
N ALA A 751 -0.54 51.76 41.63
CA ALA A 751 0.05 51.59 42.97
C ALA A 751 0.73 52.87 43.45
N VAL A 752 1.46 53.56 42.58
CA VAL A 752 2.02 54.91 42.78
C VAL A 752 0.88 55.90 42.97
N GLY A 753 -0.22 55.79 42.21
CA GLY A 753 -1.42 56.60 42.43
C GLY A 753 -2.02 56.39 43.82
N GLY A 754 -2.17 55.15 44.29
CA GLY A 754 -2.71 54.84 45.62
C GLY A 754 -1.78 55.23 46.78
N THR A 755 -0.46 54.98 46.66
CA THR A 755 0.53 55.42 47.66
C THR A 755 0.74 56.92 47.64
N ALA A 756 0.75 57.57 46.46
CA ALA A 756 0.84 59.02 46.35
C ALA A 756 -0.43 59.71 46.85
N LEU A 757 -1.62 59.13 46.60
CA LEU A 757 -2.89 59.61 47.17
C LEU A 757 -2.92 59.42 48.69
N GLY A 758 -2.43 58.29 49.19
CA GLY A 758 -2.28 58.04 50.64
C GLY A 758 -1.30 59.01 51.32
N VAL A 759 -0.18 59.31 50.68
CA VAL A 759 0.80 60.32 51.14
C VAL A 759 0.22 61.72 51.04
N ALA A 760 -0.47 62.08 49.95
CA ALA A 760 -1.12 63.37 49.77
C ALA A 760 -2.27 63.60 50.79
N LEU A 761 -3.08 62.58 51.08
CA LEU A 761 -4.11 62.61 52.12
C LEU A 761 -3.50 62.76 53.52
N SER A 762 -2.34 62.14 53.77
CA SER A 762 -1.60 62.27 55.03
C SER A 762 -0.99 63.67 55.22
N ILE A 763 -0.49 64.27 54.14
CA ILE A 763 0.01 65.66 54.13
C ILE A 763 -1.16 66.65 54.30
N ALA A 764 -2.29 66.43 53.62
CA ALA A 764 -3.49 67.25 53.76
C ALA A 764 -4.07 67.19 55.18
N ALA A 765 -4.00 66.04 55.85
CA ALA A 765 -4.39 65.89 57.25
C ALA A 765 -3.55 66.76 58.19
N ALA A 766 -2.23 66.80 57.98
CA ALA A 766 -1.31 67.62 58.76
C ALA A 766 -1.52 69.13 58.55
N ALA A 767 -1.93 69.54 57.35
CA ALA A 767 -2.20 70.94 57.02
C ALA A 767 -3.58 71.44 57.50
N THR A 768 -4.58 70.56 57.63
CA THR A 768 -5.98 70.94 57.95
C THR A 768 -6.41 70.58 59.37
N GLY A 769 -5.62 69.79 60.11
CA GLY A 769 -5.97 69.30 61.46
C GLY A 769 -7.02 68.17 61.47
N ILE A 770 -7.40 67.66 60.29
CA ILE A 770 -8.41 66.63 60.12
C ILE A 770 -7.74 65.24 60.16
N TRP A 771 -7.50 64.73 61.36
CA TRP A 771 -6.73 63.52 61.61
C TRP A 771 -7.30 62.23 60.96
N TRP A 772 -8.61 62.17 60.66
CA TRP A 772 -9.22 60.99 60.03
C TRP A 772 -8.78 60.77 58.57
N LEU A 773 -8.26 61.80 57.89
CA LEU A 773 -7.69 61.67 56.55
C LEU A 773 -6.41 60.79 56.53
N VAL A 774 -5.66 60.74 57.64
CA VAL A 774 -4.54 59.80 57.81
C VAL A 774 -5.04 58.35 57.85
N ALA A 775 -6.12 58.09 58.59
CA ALA A 775 -6.72 56.76 58.66
C ALA A 775 -7.23 56.30 57.28
N VAL A 776 -7.85 57.20 56.50
CA VAL A 776 -8.27 56.91 55.12
C VAL A 776 -7.08 56.66 54.20
N GLY A 777 -6.01 57.46 54.32
CA GLY A 777 -4.76 57.25 53.57
C GLY A 777 -4.12 55.88 53.85
N ILE A 778 -4.10 55.45 55.11
CA ILE A 778 -3.60 54.13 55.53
C ILE A 778 -4.47 53.00 54.95
N VAL A 779 -5.80 53.12 55.04
CA VAL A 779 -6.73 52.12 54.48
C VAL A 779 -6.56 52.01 52.96
N VAL A 780 -6.46 53.13 52.24
CA VAL A 780 -6.22 53.14 50.78
C VAL A 780 -4.88 52.47 50.43
N ALA A 781 -3.81 52.74 51.20
CA ALA A 781 -2.51 52.09 51.00
C ALA A 781 -2.55 50.58 51.28
N ILE A 782 -3.25 50.13 52.33
CA ILE A 782 -3.42 48.71 52.67
C ILE A 782 -4.23 48.00 51.59
N VAL A 783 -5.34 48.59 51.12
CA VAL A 783 -6.17 48.02 50.05
C VAL A 783 -5.40 47.95 48.73
N ALA A 784 -4.63 48.99 48.38
CA ALA A 784 -3.77 48.98 47.20
C ALA A 784 -2.66 47.93 47.29
N TRP A 785 -2.00 47.80 48.44
CA TRP A 785 -1.01 46.76 48.71
C TRP A 785 -1.63 45.36 48.63
N TRP A 786 -2.80 45.15 49.22
CA TRP A 786 -3.51 43.88 49.20
C TRP A 786 -3.94 43.47 47.80
N HIS A 787 -4.47 44.40 46.99
CA HIS A 787 -4.77 44.14 45.58
C HIS A 787 -3.52 43.82 44.76
N ARG A 788 -2.40 44.54 44.99
CA ARG A 788 -1.11 44.24 44.36
C ARG A 788 -0.62 42.86 44.78
N HIS A 789 -0.65 42.53 46.07
CA HIS A 789 -0.21 41.24 46.59
C HIS A 789 -1.08 40.11 46.04
N ARG A 790 -2.41 40.25 46.06
CA ARG A 790 -3.32 39.25 45.46
C ARG A 790 -3.09 39.07 43.97
N ARG A 791 -2.91 40.14 43.20
CA ARG A 791 -2.57 40.05 41.77
C ARG A 791 -1.23 39.39 41.54
N PHE A 792 -0.22 39.73 42.34
CA PHE A 792 1.10 39.09 42.26
C PHE A 792 1.03 37.60 42.57
N GLN A 793 0.31 37.19 43.63
CA GLN A 793 0.08 35.78 43.94
C GLN A 793 -0.72 35.05 42.85
N ALA A 794 -1.66 35.74 42.19
CA ALA A 794 -2.39 35.19 41.05
C ALA A 794 -1.49 35.00 39.81
N VAL A 795 -0.55 35.92 39.56
CA VAL A 795 0.45 35.79 38.48
C VAL A 795 1.41 34.64 38.78
N LEU A 796 1.88 34.51 40.02
CA LEU A 796 2.72 33.38 40.45
C LEU A 796 2.01 32.04 40.27
N LEU A 797 0.74 31.96 40.68
CA LEU A 797 -0.06 30.76 40.52
C LEU A 797 -0.32 30.43 39.04
N ALA A 798 -0.60 31.44 38.21
CA ALA A 798 -0.79 31.27 36.77
C ALA A 798 0.51 30.79 36.09
N GLY A 799 1.67 31.38 36.43
CA GLY A 799 2.97 30.92 35.93
C GLY A 799 3.32 29.51 36.40
N GLY A 800 2.99 29.17 37.65
CA GLY A 800 3.10 27.80 38.17
C GLY A 800 2.27 26.78 37.41
N ARG A 801 1.01 27.12 37.09
CA ARG A 801 0.11 26.27 36.31
C ARG A 801 0.60 26.08 34.87
N GLU A 802 1.11 27.14 34.25
CA GLU A 802 1.71 27.08 32.92
C GLU A 802 2.96 26.18 32.91
N LEU A 803 3.79 26.23 33.95
CA LEU A 803 4.93 25.30 34.13
C LEU A 803 4.48 23.85 34.32
N ALA A 804 3.43 23.62 35.11
CA ALA A 804 2.88 22.28 35.35
C ALA A 804 2.32 21.67 34.05
N GLU A 805 1.64 22.47 33.22
CA GLU A 805 1.13 22.06 31.90
C GLU A 805 2.27 21.76 30.92
N LEU A 806 3.35 22.53 30.93
CA LEU A 806 4.54 22.20 30.12
C LEU A 806 5.24 20.91 30.57
N ALA A 807 5.16 20.57 31.86
CA ALA A 807 5.77 19.37 32.42
C ALA A 807 5.04 18.07 32.05
N SER A 808 3.78 18.12 31.58
CA SER A 808 3.11 16.93 31.03
C SER A 808 3.68 16.47 29.69
N GLY A 809 4.51 17.32 29.06
CA GLY A 809 5.17 17.05 27.78
C GLY A 809 4.28 17.33 26.57
N PRO A 810 4.88 17.55 25.38
CA PRO A 810 4.13 17.83 24.17
C PRO A 810 3.36 16.60 23.69
N GLU A 811 2.14 16.82 23.19
CA GLU A 811 1.39 15.79 22.48
C GLU A 811 2.07 15.46 21.14
N PRO A 812 1.86 14.25 20.55
CA PRO A 812 2.39 13.90 19.24
C PRO A 812 2.07 14.95 18.15
N LEU A 813 0.93 15.64 18.31
CA LEU A 813 0.43 16.67 17.40
C LEU A 813 1.31 17.92 17.35
N THR A 814 1.96 18.27 18.45
CA THR A 814 2.82 19.46 18.51
C THR A 814 4.02 19.32 17.58
N PHE A 815 4.59 18.11 17.47
CA PHE A 815 5.65 17.81 16.51
C PHE A 815 5.13 17.86 15.07
N ALA A 816 3.92 17.34 14.83
CA ALA A 816 3.27 17.41 13.52
C ALA A 816 3.07 18.87 13.07
N TYR A 817 2.59 19.76 13.94
CA TYR A 817 2.43 21.18 13.62
C TYR A 817 3.76 21.85 13.30
N ALA A 818 4.81 21.56 14.07
CA ALA A 818 6.16 22.08 13.80
C ALA A 818 6.70 21.65 12.44
N VAL A 819 6.55 20.36 12.08
CA VAL A 819 6.99 19.83 10.78
C VAL A 819 6.19 20.46 9.64
N ALA A 820 4.86 20.57 9.77
CA ALA A 820 4.01 21.17 8.74
C ALA A 820 4.36 22.63 8.45
N ASP A 821 4.53 23.46 9.50
CA ASP A 821 4.93 24.86 9.33
C ASP A 821 6.35 25.00 8.78
N ALA A 822 7.28 24.14 9.18
CA ALA A 822 8.64 24.13 8.63
C ALA A 822 8.65 23.84 7.12
N LEU A 823 7.84 22.88 6.66
CA LEU A 823 7.69 22.56 5.24
C LEU A 823 7.05 23.72 4.47
N LYS A 824 6.04 24.39 5.04
CA LYS A 824 5.43 25.59 4.45
C LYS A 824 6.46 26.72 4.30
N LEU A 825 7.20 27.03 5.36
CA LEU A 825 8.24 28.06 5.35
C LEU A 825 9.36 27.73 4.34
N ALA A 826 9.68 26.45 4.17
CA ALA A 826 10.65 25.98 3.17
C ALA A 826 10.13 25.96 1.72
N GLY A 827 8.85 26.28 1.48
CA GLY A 827 8.23 26.23 0.15
C GLY A 827 8.02 24.80 -0.37
N LEU A 828 8.06 23.80 0.51
CA LEU A 828 7.87 22.38 0.18
C LEU A 828 6.41 21.93 0.34
N SER A 829 5.57 22.77 0.95
CA SER A 829 4.14 22.58 1.10
C SER A 829 3.41 23.91 0.92
N SER A 830 2.21 23.89 0.35
CA SER A 830 1.32 25.06 0.26
C SER A 830 0.65 25.40 1.60
N HIS A 831 0.52 24.41 2.49
CA HIS A 831 -0.15 24.55 3.79
C HIS A 831 0.76 24.14 4.95
N GLY A 832 0.45 24.67 6.15
CA GLY A 832 1.20 24.44 7.39
C GLY A 832 0.32 23.75 8.43
N ALA A 833 0.51 24.08 9.72
CA ALA A 833 -0.15 23.40 10.84
C ALA A 833 -1.68 23.32 10.73
N THR A 834 -2.35 24.34 10.18
CA THR A 834 -3.82 24.38 10.03
C THR A 834 -4.40 23.31 9.10
N ALA A 835 -3.57 22.71 8.25
CA ALA A 835 -3.94 21.63 7.35
C ALA A 835 -3.64 20.23 7.93
N VAL A 836 -3.04 20.16 9.13
CA VAL A 836 -2.86 18.89 9.83
C VAL A 836 -4.23 18.37 10.27
N ARG A 837 -4.48 17.09 10.02
CA ARG A 837 -5.67 16.35 10.45
C ARG A 837 -5.26 15.15 11.27
N VAL A 838 -6.12 14.79 12.20
CA VAL A 838 -5.86 13.77 13.20
C VAL A 838 -7.11 12.95 13.38
N GLY A 839 -6.96 11.63 13.34
CA GLY A 839 -7.95 10.68 13.81
C GLY A 839 -7.37 9.87 14.97
N VAL A 840 -8.24 9.40 15.86
CA VAL A 840 -7.86 8.45 16.91
C VAL A 840 -8.47 7.11 16.55
N ASP A 841 -7.62 6.07 16.44
CA ASP A 841 -8.07 4.71 16.17
C ASP A 841 -8.54 4.02 17.48
N ARG A 842 -9.25 2.88 17.35
CA ARG A 842 -9.83 2.15 18.50
C ARG A 842 -8.80 1.70 19.55
N ASP A 843 -7.56 1.50 19.12
CA ASP A 843 -6.44 1.11 19.98
C ASP A 843 -5.81 2.30 20.73
N GLY A 844 -6.32 3.53 20.51
CA GLY A 844 -5.80 4.76 21.10
C GLY A 844 -4.60 5.35 20.35
N SER A 845 -4.26 4.83 19.16
CA SER A 845 -3.20 5.40 18.32
C SER A 845 -3.67 6.65 17.57
N TYR A 846 -2.75 7.61 17.39
CA TYR A 846 -3.02 8.84 16.65
C TYR A 846 -2.67 8.64 15.19
N ARG A 847 -3.64 8.78 14.29
CA ARG A 847 -3.42 8.87 12.85
C ARG A 847 -3.30 10.33 12.46
N ILE A 848 -2.19 10.73 11.85
CA ILE A 848 -1.88 12.12 11.51
C ILE A 848 -1.62 12.26 10.01
N ALA A 849 -2.20 13.29 9.39
CA ALA A 849 -2.08 13.58 7.97
C ALA A 849 -1.93 15.08 7.71
N LEU A 850 -1.34 15.46 6.57
CA LEU A 850 -1.37 16.83 6.06
C LEU A 850 -2.26 16.85 4.81
N GLU A 851 -3.44 17.47 4.92
CA GLU A 851 -4.46 17.47 3.87
C GLU A 851 -4.46 18.75 3.02
N GLY A 852 -5.07 18.69 1.84
CA GLY A 852 -5.15 19.84 0.93
C GLY A 852 -3.80 20.27 0.34
N VAL A 853 -2.84 19.37 0.35
CA VAL A 853 -1.52 19.50 -0.28
C VAL A 853 -1.33 18.36 -1.27
N GLY A 854 -0.45 18.53 -2.27
CA GLY A 854 -0.17 17.45 -3.23
C GLY A 854 0.49 16.23 -2.57
N THR A 855 0.38 15.07 -3.20
CA THR A 855 0.87 13.76 -2.70
C THR A 855 2.34 13.82 -2.25
N THR A 856 3.21 14.48 -3.02
CA THR A 856 4.63 14.65 -2.67
C THR A 856 4.82 15.40 -1.35
N SER A 857 4.08 16.50 -1.13
CA SER A 857 4.16 17.28 0.10
C SER A 857 3.63 16.48 1.30
N SER A 858 2.56 15.71 1.10
CA SER A 858 2.01 14.81 2.12
C SER A 858 3.01 13.72 2.51
N GLN A 859 3.66 13.09 1.53
CA GLN A 859 4.72 12.10 1.77
C GLN A 859 5.89 12.72 2.55
N LEU A 860 6.42 13.86 2.09
CA LEU A 860 7.50 14.58 2.77
C LEU A 860 7.15 14.91 4.22
N PHE A 861 5.90 15.29 4.49
CA PHE A 861 5.41 15.55 5.84
C PHE A 861 5.47 14.29 6.71
N THR A 862 4.93 13.17 6.26
CA THR A 862 4.95 11.93 7.05
C THR A 862 6.34 11.38 7.28
N THR A 863 7.23 11.39 6.28
CA THR A 863 8.64 10.99 6.44
C THR A 863 9.36 11.92 7.41
N ALA A 864 9.17 13.24 7.28
CA ALA A 864 9.81 14.18 8.19
C ALA A 864 9.32 14.04 9.63
N LEU A 865 8.02 13.77 9.83
CA LEU A 865 7.46 13.53 11.16
C LEU A 865 7.98 12.22 11.76
N ASP A 866 8.08 11.15 10.97
CA ASP A 866 8.70 9.89 11.38
C ASP A 866 10.15 10.07 11.84
N GLU A 867 10.94 10.85 11.10
CA GLU A 867 12.33 11.17 11.46
C GLU A 867 12.44 11.96 12.78
N VAL A 868 11.51 12.87 13.08
CA VAL A 868 11.50 13.65 14.35
C VAL A 868 11.15 12.76 15.55
N LEU A 869 10.22 11.81 15.35
CA LEU A 869 9.73 10.93 16.41
C LEU A 869 10.64 9.71 16.64
N SER A 870 11.47 9.36 15.66
CA SER A 870 12.36 8.20 15.72
C SER A 870 13.59 8.41 16.62
N PRO A 871 14.19 7.32 17.15
CA PRO A 871 15.45 7.37 17.89
C PRO A 871 16.59 8.02 17.09
N LEU A 872 17.49 8.73 17.79
CA LEU A 872 18.63 9.39 17.17
C LEU A 872 19.68 8.40 16.66
N THR A 873 20.11 8.56 15.42
CA THR A 873 21.10 7.67 14.78
C THR A 873 22.32 8.44 14.26
N ALA A 874 22.20 9.04 13.07
CA ALA A 874 23.18 9.97 12.50
C ALA A 874 22.51 11.06 11.65
N PRO A 875 21.56 11.84 12.21
CA PRO A 875 21.02 13.00 11.50
C PRO A 875 22.14 14.01 11.22
N ARG A 876 21.97 14.86 10.20
CA ARG A 876 22.94 15.93 9.89
C ARG A 876 22.92 17.06 10.91
N TYR A 877 21.76 17.27 11.53
CA TYR A 877 21.51 18.27 12.56
C TYR A 877 20.60 17.67 13.63
N VAL A 878 20.82 18.07 14.88
CA VAL A 878 19.95 17.75 16.02
C VAL A 878 19.42 19.05 16.62
N VAL A 879 18.22 19.01 17.19
CA VAL A 879 17.59 20.14 17.89
C VAL A 879 17.25 19.72 19.33
N PRO A 880 17.50 20.58 20.34
CA PRO A 880 17.15 20.26 21.72
C PRO A 880 15.65 20.46 21.99
N ARG A 881 15.12 19.60 22.85
CA ARG A 881 13.84 19.70 23.54
C ARG A 881 14.11 19.75 25.04
N TYR A 882 13.79 20.87 25.67
CA TYR A 882 13.94 21.01 27.11
C TYR A 882 12.72 20.39 27.81
N ILE A 883 12.98 19.56 28.83
CA ILE A 883 11.97 18.90 29.64
C ILE A 883 11.79 19.69 30.93
N SER A 884 10.61 20.28 31.10
CA SER A 884 10.23 20.92 32.35
C SER A 884 10.01 19.86 33.45
N PRO A 885 10.55 20.04 34.66
CA PRO A 885 10.34 19.10 35.76
C PRO A 885 8.86 19.10 36.19
N PRO A 886 8.33 17.95 36.65
CA PRO A 886 6.95 17.87 37.14
C PRO A 886 6.74 18.79 38.33
N VAL A 887 5.69 19.61 38.27
CA VAL A 887 5.29 20.51 39.35
C VAL A 887 4.06 19.92 40.06
N PRO A 888 4.10 19.75 41.39
CA PRO A 888 2.92 19.32 42.14
C PRO A 888 1.73 20.26 41.94
N GLU A 889 0.52 19.70 41.89
CA GLU A 889 -0.72 20.48 41.66
C GLU A 889 -1.14 21.36 42.85
N ASP A 890 -0.39 21.36 43.95
CA ASP A 890 -0.72 22.18 45.11
C ASP A 890 -0.40 23.67 44.87
N ASP A 891 -1.31 24.52 45.32
CA ASP A 891 -1.29 25.97 45.14
C ASP A 891 -0.01 26.65 45.70
N ALA A 892 0.67 26.03 46.68
CA ALA A 892 1.90 26.59 47.25
C ALA A 892 3.11 26.27 46.36
N ALA A 893 3.24 25.02 45.90
CA ALA A 893 4.27 24.57 44.98
C ALA A 893 4.17 25.28 43.62
N LEU A 894 2.96 25.46 43.09
CA LEU A 894 2.75 26.22 41.86
C LEU A 894 3.22 27.67 41.99
N ARG A 895 2.91 28.35 43.10
CA ARG A 895 3.38 29.73 43.32
C ARG A 895 4.88 29.82 43.51
N GLU A 896 5.50 28.81 44.10
CA GLU A 896 6.95 28.73 44.27
C GLU A 896 7.64 28.52 42.92
N ALA A 897 7.17 27.57 42.12
CA ALA A 897 7.66 27.33 40.76
C ALA A 897 7.52 28.59 39.88
N GLY A 898 6.36 29.25 39.93
CA GLY A 898 6.14 30.52 39.24
C GLY A 898 7.06 31.65 39.71
N ARG A 899 7.47 31.64 40.99
CA ARG A 899 8.42 32.63 41.54
C ARG A 899 9.83 32.37 41.02
N GLN A 900 10.30 31.13 41.09
CA GLN A 900 11.63 30.73 40.63
C GLN A 900 11.82 31.03 39.14
N TRP A 901 10.76 30.84 38.35
CA TRP A 901 10.75 31.21 36.94
C TRP A 901 10.82 32.73 36.71
N LEU A 902 10.03 33.52 37.45
CA LEU A 902 10.05 34.98 37.33
C LEU A 902 11.40 35.58 37.70
N GLU A 903 12.03 35.04 38.75
CA GLU A 903 13.32 35.47 39.29
C GLU A 903 14.52 34.90 38.52
N GLU A 904 14.28 34.05 37.50
CA GLU A 904 15.33 33.36 36.72
C GLU A 904 16.26 32.49 37.60
N THR A 905 15.73 31.99 38.73
CA THR A 905 16.46 31.14 39.70
C THR A 905 16.15 29.65 39.55
N ALA A 906 15.33 29.28 38.56
CA ALA A 906 15.01 27.89 38.25
C ALA A 906 16.26 27.11 37.79
N ALA A 907 16.33 25.84 38.19
CA ALA A 907 17.36 24.92 37.73
C ALA A 907 17.31 24.73 36.20
N PRO A 908 18.44 24.42 35.54
CA PRO A 908 18.43 24.09 34.13
C PRO A 908 17.53 22.88 33.85
N ASN A 909 16.75 22.97 32.78
CA ASN A 909 15.89 21.86 32.35
C ASN A 909 16.73 20.74 31.73
N ASP A 910 16.30 19.49 31.93
CA ASP A 910 16.86 18.35 31.23
C ASP A 910 16.66 18.49 29.72
N VAL A 911 17.56 17.93 28.92
CA VAL A 911 17.52 18.05 27.46
C VAL A 911 17.42 16.68 26.79
N VAL A 912 16.49 16.58 25.84
CA VAL A 912 16.40 15.47 24.89
C VAL A 912 16.58 16.02 23.49
N TYR A 913 17.33 15.32 22.64
CA TYR A 913 17.57 15.77 21.28
C TYR A 913 16.66 15.05 20.29
N HIS A 914 16.22 15.79 19.28
CA HIS A 914 15.47 15.27 18.13
C HIS A 914 16.26 15.49 16.84
N ALA A 915 16.06 14.63 15.85
CA ALA A 915 16.63 14.82 14.53
C ALA A 915 15.95 16.01 13.83
N VAL A 916 16.74 16.86 13.18
CA VAL A 916 16.18 17.77 12.17
C VAL A 916 15.94 16.95 10.90
N PRO A 917 14.74 16.99 10.30
CA PRO A 917 14.44 16.16 9.14
C PRO A 917 15.40 16.35 7.97
N SER A 918 15.73 15.25 7.30
CA SER A 918 16.67 15.16 6.19
C SER A 918 16.32 16.13 5.05
N VAL A 919 15.04 16.25 4.71
CA VAL A 919 14.52 17.18 3.69
C VAL A 919 14.72 18.66 4.04
N LEU A 920 14.79 18.97 5.35
CA LEU A 920 15.03 20.31 5.90
C LEU A 920 16.52 20.55 6.18
N CYS A 921 17.37 19.53 6.08
CA CYS A 921 18.83 19.61 6.23
C CYS A 921 19.58 19.91 4.92
N THR A 922 18.89 20.15 3.79
CA THR A 922 19.56 20.35 2.50
C THR A 922 20.36 21.65 2.41
N ASN A 923 19.97 22.68 3.16
CA ASN A 923 20.73 23.92 3.31
C ASN A 923 20.43 24.60 4.65
N GLY A 924 21.29 25.53 5.07
CA GLY A 924 21.15 26.22 6.36
C GLY A 924 19.90 27.10 6.48
N ALA A 925 19.28 27.54 5.37
CA ALA A 925 18.04 28.31 5.42
C ALA A 925 16.85 27.43 5.83
N ARG A 926 16.75 26.21 5.30
CA ARG A 926 15.70 25.26 5.69
C ARG A 926 15.85 24.76 7.13
N VAL A 927 17.08 24.59 7.61
CA VAL A 927 17.33 24.30 9.03
C VAL A 927 16.77 25.42 9.91
N ARG A 928 17.02 26.69 9.55
CA ARG A 928 16.42 27.83 10.27
C ARG A 928 14.89 27.84 10.23
N HIS A 929 14.28 27.49 9.10
CA HIS A 929 12.82 27.36 9.02
C HIS A 929 12.27 26.30 9.97
N PHE A 930 12.95 25.16 10.10
CA PHE A 930 12.60 24.14 11.09
C PHE A 930 12.75 24.66 12.52
N VAL A 931 13.86 25.32 12.85
CA VAL A 931 14.08 25.90 14.19
C VAL A 931 13.00 26.94 14.53
N THR A 932 12.61 27.81 13.58
CA THR A 932 11.52 28.77 13.77
C THR A 932 10.19 28.09 14.08
N ALA A 933 9.85 27.03 13.35
CA ALA A 933 8.64 26.26 13.61
C ALA A 933 8.73 25.49 14.96
N TRP A 934 9.90 24.94 15.27
CA TRP A 934 10.19 24.26 16.54
C TRP A 934 10.01 25.19 17.74
N HIS A 935 10.45 26.44 17.64
CA HIS A 935 10.27 27.47 18.68
C HIS A 935 8.82 27.90 18.84
N THR A 936 8.01 27.79 17.78
CA THR A 936 6.60 28.13 17.82
C THR A 936 5.80 27.06 18.57
N TRP A 937 6.13 25.79 18.34
CA TRP A 937 5.29 24.67 18.77
C TRP A 937 5.89 23.85 19.91
N VAL A 938 7.17 23.52 19.89
CA VAL A 938 7.75 22.44 20.71
C VAL A 938 8.65 22.95 21.83
N SER A 939 9.75 23.64 21.51
CA SER A 939 10.80 24.00 22.48
C SER A 939 11.72 25.08 21.90
N ARG A 940 12.41 25.82 22.77
CA ARG A 940 13.54 26.67 22.37
C ARG A 940 14.80 25.85 22.12
N GLY A 941 15.75 26.49 21.43
CA GLY A 941 17.12 26.01 21.21
C GLY A 941 17.52 26.01 19.74
N GLU A 942 18.82 26.05 19.49
CA GLU A 942 19.38 26.09 18.14
C GLU A 942 19.71 24.69 17.63
N ALA A 943 19.67 24.51 16.32
CA ALA A 943 20.07 23.25 15.70
C ALA A 943 21.61 23.12 15.69
N VAL A 944 22.12 22.00 16.19
CA VAL A 944 23.55 21.68 16.23
C VAL A 944 23.89 20.74 15.09
N ARG A 945 24.92 21.07 14.30
CA ARG A 945 25.41 20.20 13.22
C ARG A 945 26.17 19.04 13.82
N THR A 946 25.84 17.81 13.43
CA THR A 946 26.42 16.61 14.05
C THR A 946 27.87 16.34 13.67
N ALA A 947 28.37 16.97 12.61
CA ALA A 947 29.78 16.91 12.18
C ALA A 947 30.71 17.88 12.94
N THR A 948 30.23 18.53 14.01
CA THR A 948 31.07 19.34 14.91
C THR A 948 31.42 18.52 16.17
N PRO A 949 32.52 18.85 16.89
CA PRO A 949 32.88 18.13 18.12
C PRO A 949 31.77 18.10 19.16
N GLU A 950 31.00 19.19 19.28
CA GLU A 950 29.82 19.29 20.13
C GLU A 950 28.70 18.33 19.67
N GLY A 951 28.39 18.33 18.36
CA GLY A 951 27.38 17.46 17.78
C GLY A 951 27.73 15.98 17.84
N GLU A 952 29.01 15.62 17.67
CA GLU A 952 29.51 14.26 17.85
C GLU A 952 29.34 13.79 19.30
N GLY A 953 29.67 14.65 20.27
CA GLY A 953 29.46 14.36 21.70
C GLY A 953 27.98 14.11 22.05
N ILE A 954 27.08 14.92 21.50
CA ILE A 954 25.63 14.74 21.65
C ILE A 954 25.19 13.39 21.05
N LEU A 955 25.61 13.07 19.83
CA LEU A 955 25.26 11.80 19.20
C LEU A 955 25.81 10.61 19.98
N VAL A 956 27.04 10.65 20.48
CA VAL A 956 27.61 9.55 21.27
C VAL A 956 26.81 9.31 22.55
N THR A 957 26.33 10.39 23.18
CA THR A 957 25.61 10.31 24.46
C THR A 957 24.15 9.89 24.30
N HIS A 958 23.50 10.27 23.19
CA HIS A 958 22.05 10.11 22.98
C HIS A 958 21.67 9.16 21.83
N ARG A 959 22.64 8.52 21.15
CA ARG A 959 22.36 7.56 20.06
C ARG A 959 21.53 6.38 20.57
N GLY A 960 20.47 6.05 19.83
CA GLY A 960 19.56 4.95 20.15
C GLY A 960 18.57 5.25 21.28
N GLN A 961 18.65 6.42 21.94
CA GLN A 961 17.59 6.85 22.85
C GLN A 961 16.35 7.21 22.04
N ASP A 962 15.19 6.68 22.45
CA ASP A 962 13.90 7.06 21.90
C ASP A 962 13.44 8.36 22.59
N PRO A 963 13.47 9.51 21.88
CA PRO A 963 13.20 10.81 22.49
C PRO A 963 11.73 11.01 22.89
N PHE A 964 10.83 10.13 22.42
CA PHE A 964 9.38 10.24 22.61
C PHE A 964 8.68 8.94 23.02
N SER A 965 9.38 7.80 23.04
CA SER A 965 8.82 6.47 23.40
C SER A 965 7.57 6.11 22.59
N ALA A 966 7.62 6.33 21.27
CA ALA A 966 6.50 6.09 20.37
C ALA A 966 6.85 5.15 19.23
N THR A 967 5.88 4.33 18.82
CA THR A 967 5.98 3.51 17.62
C THR A 967 5.20 4.16 16.50
N THR A 968 5.89 4.46 15.40
CA THR A 968 5.31 5.04 14.18
C THR A 968 5.05 3.95 13.14
N ARG A 969 3.95 4.09 12.40
CA ARG A 969 3.59 3.23 11.26
C ARG A 969 3.14 4.13 10.10
N LEU A 970 3.87 4.12 9.00
CA LEU A 970 3.54 4.91 7.80
C LEU A 970 2.50 4.17 6.95
N ARG A 971 1.47 4.88 6.49
CA ARG A 971 0.38 4.36 5.67
C ARG A 971 0.02 5.36 4.57
N VAL A 972 -0.70 4.89 3.55
CA VAL A 972 -1.22 5.74 2.47
C VAL A 972 -2.73 5.66 2.49
N ALA A 973 -3.38 6.82 2.52
CA ALA A 973 -4.81 7.00 2.56
C ALA A 973 -5.33 7.77 1.33
N TRP A 974 -6.65 7.78 1.20
CA TRP A 974 -7.40 8.46 0.15
C TRP A 974 -8.39 9.43 0.79
N SER A 975 -8.53 10.64 0.23
CA SER A 975 -9.29 11.77 0.83
C SER A 975 -10.63 12.11 0.19
#